data_AF-A0A371HGV0-F1
#
_entry.id   AF-A0A371HGV0-F1
#
_cell.length_a   1.000
_cell.length_b   1.000
_cell.length_c   1.000
_cell.angle_alpha   90.00
_cell.angle_beta   90.00
_cell.angle_gamma   90.00
#
_symmetry.space_group_name_H-M   'P 1'
#
loop_
_entity.id
_entity.type
_entity.pdbx_description
1 polymer ?
#
loop_
_entity_poly.entity_id
_entity_poly.type
_entity_poly.pdbx_seq_one_letter_code
_entity_poly.pdbx_strand_id
1 'polypeptide(L)'
;MVRVKAIRVHELGGPEVLKWEDVEIGEPKEGEVRVKNKAIGLNFVDVYLRRGIYKDTCLPFTPGSEAVGVVAAVGEGVTDTKVGDVVAYAGPPLGSYTEEQILPANRLVPFPPSLHPNVGAAVLAKGMTTGCLVRQCFKVRPGHMILVHAAANGVGSILCQWANSLGAIVIGTVFKRDEADQAREDGCHHVIIFTEEDFVARVKEITSGNGVEVVYDSVGKDTFRRSLQCLKFEGCMVCCGRSSGSPDPVPLSFLDSKTLVLTSPSIMHTNVTRVELLESAREVFAKVASGVLNVRVNHTYPLSEAAQAHQDLENGDTTGSIISHCSFSLLLSRAATTTKASLSSAAANMVKAIRVHELGGPQVLKWEDVEIGEPKEGEVRVRHTAIGINFIDVYFRKGVYKAPSLPFTPGVEGVGVVAAVGVGVTDMQVGDVVAYSHRSLGSYAEEHILPASKLIPVPPSIDPIVGASIMCKGMTTRFLLQRCFKVEPGHTILVHAAAGGVGSLLCQWANTLGATVIGTVSNKVKAAQAKEDGCHHVIIYTEEDFVARVNEITSGIGVEVVYDSVGKDTFEGSLACLKLRGYMISFGQSSGTPDPVPLSSLATKSLFLTRPTLMHYNVTRDELLEAAGDVFAKVASGVLKVRVNHTYPLSEAAKAHEDLENRKTTGSVVLKWEDVEIGDPKEGEVRVRNRVVALNLVDVHIRKGVYDYPSFPFTPGMEAIGVVTSVGVGVTNAKVGDVVAYAGQPMGSYAEEQILPANNLVLVPSSIHPNLVACSLSKGIVTRILLRQSFKVQPGHTILVHAAASGVGSLLCQWANSLGATVIGAVFKKVEAAQAKEDGCHHVTIYTEEDFAARVNKITSGAGVDIVYDSVGKNTFKGSLACLKIRGYMVCFGQSSANLRSLLLSSLATKSLFLTRICIMDENMTRDQRLEAAREVFANVASDDLNVRVNHTYPLSEAAQAHQDLENGNTTGSINT
;
A
#
# COMPACT_ATOMS: atom_id res chain seq x y z
N MET A 1 16.55 56.10 -25.94
CA MET A 1 15.46 55.26 -25.42
C MET A 1 14.28 55.40 -26.37
N VAL A 2 13.63 54.29 -26.72
CA VAL A 2 12.44 54.25 -27.55
C VAL A 2 11.25 53.96 -26.64
N ARG A 3 10.17 54.72 -26.79
CA ARG A 3 8.91 54.46 -26.08
C ARG A 3 8.10 53.44 -26.87
N VAL A 4 7.76 52.33 -26.24
CA VAL A 4 6.99 51.23 -26.82
C VAL A 4 5.82 50.88 -25.92
N LYS A 5 4.74 50.34 -26.48
CA LYS A 5 3.67 49.78 -25.66
C LYS A 5 3.96 48.35 -25.24
N ALA A 6 3.67 48.02 -23.98
CA ALA A 6 3.82 46.66 -23.48
C ALA A 6 2.71 46.31 -22.49
N ILE A 7 2.45 45.02 -22.33
CA ILE A 7 1.63 44.48 -21.26
C ILE A 7 2.51 44.23 -20.04
N ARG A 8 2.07 44.73 -18.89
CA ARG A 8 2.86 44.76 -17.66
C ARG A 8 2.03 44.24 -16.50
N VAL A 9 2.64 43.35 -15.73
CA VAL A 9 2.04 42.70 -14.56
C VAL A 9 2.75 43.23 -13.33
N HIS A 10 2.04 44.04 -12.55
CA HIS A 10 2.56 44.66 -11.31
C HIS A 10 2.21 43.86 -10.06
N GLU A 11 1.20 42.99 -10.16
CA GLU A 11 0.76 42.08 -9.12
C GLU A 11 0.27 40.76 -9.73
N LEU A 12 0.34 39.66 -8.98
CA LEU A 12 -0.15 38.35 -9.41
C LEU A 12 -1.66 38.28 -9.20
N GLY A 13 -2.44 37.76 -10.15
CA GLY A 13 -3.90 37.79 -10.04
C GLY A 13 -4.63 37.06 -11.16
N GLY A 14 -5.83 37.55 -11.52
CA GLY A 14 -6.61 37.20 -12.72
C GLY A 14 -6.23 38.05 -13.95
N PRO A 15 -6.86 37.89 -15.12
CA PRO A 15 -6.49 38.64 -16.34
C PRO A 15 -6.49 40.17 -16.17
N GLU A 16 -7.21 40.70 -15.18
CA GLU A 16 -7.29 42.13 -14.83
C GLU A 16 -5.94 42.77 -14.44
N VAL A 17 -4.93 41.97 -14.07
CA VAL A 17 -3.59 42.45 -13.72
C VAL A 17 -2.73 42.80 -14.93
N LEU A 18 -3.16 42.44 -16.14
CA LEU A 18 -2.46 42.75 -17.39
C LEU A 18 -2.73 44.21 -17.76
N LYS A 19 -1.75 45.09 -17.54
CA LYS A 19 -1.86 46.53 -17.82
C LYS A 19 -1.17 46.89 -19.12
N TRP A 20 -1.88 47.60 -19.99
CA TRP A 20 -1.34 48.15 -21.23
C TRP A 20 -0.72 49.53 -20.97
N GLU A 21 0.61 49.61 -20.97
CA GLU A 21 1.35 50.82 -20.57
C GLU A 21 2.49 51.17 -21.55
N ASP A 22 2.93 52.42 -21.50
CA ASP A 22 4.14 52.87 -22.19
C ASP A 22 5.38 52.47 -21.38
N VAL A 23 6.34 51.83 -22.03
CA VAL A 23 7.61 51.42 -21.46
C VAL A 23 8.76 51.99 -22.30
N GLU A 24 9.81 52.45 -21.63
CA GLU A 24 11.02 52.92 -22.30
C GLU A 24 12.04 51.80 -22.39
N ILE A 25 12.45 51.46 -23.62
CA ILE A 25 13.51 50.48 -23.87
C ILE A 25 14.76 51.19 -24.39
N GLY A 26 15.93 50.67 -24.01
CA GLY A 26 17.23 51.21 -24.40
C GLY A 26 17.62 50.91 -25.86
N GLU A 27 18.89 51.12 -26.18
CA GLU A 27 19.51 50.50 -27.36
C GLU A 27 20.09 49.12 -26.99
N PRO A 28 20.14 48.16 -27.93
CA PRO A 28 20.70 46.84 -27.65
C PRO A 28 22.18 46.93 -27.26
N LYS A 29 22.57 46.23 -26.20
CA LYS A 29 23.97 46.13 -25.74
C LYS A 29 24.76 45.11 -26.58
N GLU A 30 26.04 44.93 -26.25
CA GLU A 30 26.88 43.90 -26.85
C GLU A 30 26.19 42.52 -26.79
N GLY A 31 26.09 41.85 -27.95
CA GLY A 31 25.43 40.55 -28.09
C GLY A 31 23.90 40.57 -28.09
N GLU A 32 23.25 41.73 -27.98
CA GLU A 32 21.79 41.88 -27.97
C GLU A 32 21.23 42.42 -29.30
N VAL A 33 19.94 42.23 -29.51
CA VAL A 33 19.19 42.71 -30.67
C VAL A 33 17.84 43.25 -30.22
N ARG A 34 17.36 44.31 -30.89
CA ARG A 34 16.00 44.82 -30.74
C ARG A 34 15.14 44.23 -31.85
N VAL A 35 14.07 43.52 -31.48
CA VAL A 35 13.14 42.89 -32.41
C VAL A 35 11.78 43.57 -32.29
N LYS A 36 11.23 43.98 -33.44
CA LYS A 36 9.85 44.46 -33.57
C LYS A 36 8.92 43.29 -33.82
N ASN A 37 8.03 43.02 -32.88
CA ASN A 37 7.15 41.86 -32.90
C ASN A 37 6.02 42.05 -33.92
N LYS A 38 5.80 41.05 -34.77
CA LYS A 38 4.69 41.00 -35.74
C LYS A 38 3.53 40.15 -35.23
N ALA A 39 3.86 39.03 -34.60
CA ALA A 39 2.91 38.10 -34.01
C ALA A 39 3.52 37.47 -32.76
N ILE A 40 2.72 37.34 -31.72
CA ILE A 40 3.11 36.85 -30.40
C ILE A 40 2.27 35.61 -30.12
N GLY A 41 2.92 34.51 -29.75
CA GLY A 41 2.21 33.28 -29.40
C GLY A 41 1.58 33.38 -28.01
N LEU A 42 0.34 32.95 -27.92
CA LEU A 42 -0.42 32.88 -26.67
C LEU A 42 -0.26 31.48 -26.06
N ASN A 43 0.29 31.40 -24.85
CA ASN A 43 0.62 30.13 -24.19
C ASN A 43 0.18 30.07 -22.72
N PHE A 44 -0.16 28.87 -22.24
CA PHE A 44 -0.50 28.65 -20.82
C PHE A 44 0.64 29.01 -19.85
N VAL A 45 1.90 28.99 -20.29
CA VAL A 45 3.03 29.46 -19.47
C VAL A 45 2.88 30.92 -19.08
N ASP A 46 2.28 31.75 -19.95
CA ASP A 46 2.03 33.17 -19.69
C ASP A 46 1.00 33.33 -18.56
N VAL A 47 -0.04 32.48 -18.56
CA VAL A 47 -1.05 32.40 -17.50
C VAL A 47 -0.44 31.92 -16.19
N TYR A 48 0.43 30.91 -16.23
CA TYR A 48 1.08 30.36 -15.03
C TYR A 48 1.99 31.38 -14.33
N LEU A 49 2.71 32.18 -15.10
CA LEU A 49 3.52 33.29 -14.59
C LEU A 49 2.63 34.36 -13.94
N ARG A 50 1.58 34.81 -14.65
CA ARG A 50 0.61 35.80 -14.18
C ARG A 50 -0.07 35.40 -12.87
N ARG A 51 -0.39 34.12 -12.70
CA ARG A 51 -1.05 33.56 -11.50
C ARG A 51 -0.08 33.23 -10.36
N GLY A 52 1.24 33.38 -10.54
CA GLY A 52 2.22 33.07 -9.50
C GLY A 52 2.46 31.58 -9.26
N ILE A 53 2.13 30.73 -10.23
CA ILE A 53 2.40 29.28 -10.13
C ILE A 53 3.91 29.02 -10.14
N TYR A 54 4.69 29.86 -10.83
CA TYR A 54 6.15 29.87 -10.77
C TYR A 54 6.63 30.89 -9.72
N LYS A 55 7.28 30.39 -8.67
CA LYS A 55 7.50 31.10 -7.39
C LYS A 55 8.59 32.18 -7.36
N ASP A 56 9.26 32.47 -8.48
CA ASP A 56 10.41 33.41 -8.54
C ASP A 56 10.20 34.55 -9.56
N THR A 57 8.95 34.91 -9.85
CA THR A 57 8.64 35.96 -10.83
C THR A 57 8.82 37.35 -10.20
N CYS A 58 9.83 38.10 -10.64
CA CYS A 58 10.04 39.48 -10.18
C CYS A 58 9.01 40.43 -10.79
N LEU A 59 8.22 41.10 -9.94
CA LEU A 59 7.28 42.15 -10.36
C LEU A 59 7.97 43.53 -10.40
N PRO A 60 7.63 44.42 -11.34
CA PRO A 60 6.77 44.17 -12.49
C PRO A 60 7.50 43.43 -13.63
N PHE A 61 6.78 42.58 -14.37
CA PHE A 61 7.31 41.89 -15.56
C PHE A 61 6.39 42.02 -16.78
N THR A 62 6.93 41.72 -17.96
CA THR A 62 6.19 41.60 -19.22
C THR A 62 6.01 40.11 -19.53
N PRO A 63 4.78 39.61 -19.73
CA PRO A 63 4.53 38.23 -20.14
C PRO A 63 4.96 37.93 -21.58
N GLY A 64 4.87 36.67 -21.99
CA GLY A 64 5.12 36.25 -23.36
C GLY A 64 6.42 35.47 -23.51
N SER A 65 6.29 34.29 -24.08
CA SER A 65 7.37 33.31 -24.21
C SER A 65 7.78 33.00 -25.64
N GLU A 66 7.03 33.49 -26.64
CA GLU A 66 7.38 33.32 -28.05
C GLU A 66 6.86 34.47 -28.93
N ALA A 67 7.56 34.75 -30.03
CA ALA A 67 7.09 35.66 -31.08
C ALA A 67 7.84 35.44 -32.41
N VAL A 68 7.27 36.01 -33.48
CA VAL A 68 7.91 36.26 -34.76
C VAL A 68 7.98 37.77 -34.98
N GLY A 69 9.15 38.26 -35.37
CA GLY A 69 9.40 39.69 -35.53
C GLY A 69 10.45 40.01 -36.57
N VAL A 70 10.76 41.30 -36.68
CA VAL A 70 11.81 41.83 -37.57
C VAL A 70 12.86 42.51 -36.73
N VAL A 71 14.13 42.22 -37.00
CA VAL A 71 15.25 42.86 -36.31
C VAL A 71 15.29 44.35 -36.67
N ALA A 72 15.11 45.21 -35.67
CA ALA A 72 15.06 46.67 -35.81
C ALA A 72 16.41 47.33 -35.50
N ALA A 73 17.20 46.75 -34.60
CA ALA A 73 18.56 47.19 -34.28
C ALA A 73 19.41 46.01 -33.79
N VAL A 74 20.74 46.11 -33.95
CA VAL A 74 21.72 45.12 -33.47
C VAL A 74 22.77 45.83 -32.62
N GLY A 75 23.15 45.21 -31.50
CA GLY A 75 24.23 45.69 -30.64
C GLY A 75 25.60 45.24 -31.14
N GLU A 76 26.65 45.73 -30.47
CA GLU A 76 28.04 45.40 -30.79
C GLU A 76 28.29 43.88 -30.70
N GLY A 77 29.17 43.34 -31.54
CA GLY A 77 29.54 41.91 -31.53
C GLY A 77 28.51 40.93 -32.12
N VAL A 78 27.32 41.38 -32.56
CA VAL A 78 26.34 40.52 -33.23
C VAL A 78 26.71 40.35 -34.72
N THR A 79 27.04 39.14 -35.13
CA THR A 79 27.49 38.82 -36.51
C THR A 79 26.52 37.94 -37.29
N ASP A 80 25.74 37.09 -36.62
CA ASP A 80 24.84 36.11 -37.24
C ASP A 80 23.44 36.67 -37.60
N THR A 81 23.20 37.96 -37.38
CA THR A 81 21.86 38.57 -37.53
C THR A 81 22.01 40.04 -37.90
N LYS A 82 21.18 40.53 -38.83
CA LYS A 82 21.20 41.93 -39.30
C LYS A 82 19.82 42.58 -39.22
N VAL A 83 19.81 43.91 -39.23
CA VAL A 83 18.58 44.71 -39.32
C VAL A 83 17.80 44.32 -40.58
N GLY A 84 16.49 44.11 -40.42
CA GLY A 84 15.58 43.66 -41.46
C GLY A 84 15.37 42.15 -41.53
N ASP A 85 16.18 41.33 -40.84
CA ASP A 85 15.96 39.90 -40.79
C ASP A 85 14.62 39.56 -40.10
N VAL A 86 13.87 38.63 -40.67
CA VAL A 86 12.68 38.06 -40.05
C VAL A 86 13.11 36.87 -39.19
N VAL A 87 12.80 36.94 -37.90
CA VAL A 87 13.30 36.02 -36.89
C VAL A 87 12.16 35.54 -36.01
N ALA A 88 12.32 34.36 -35.44
CA ALA A 88 11.44 33.85 -34.41
C ALA A 88 12.25 33.58 -33.13
N TYR A 89 11.57 33.56 -31.99
CA TYR A 89 12.19 33.19 -30.72
C TYR A 89 11.15 32.54 -29.80
N ALA A 90 11.64 31.64 -28.94
CA ALA A 90 10.84 31.04 -27.88
C ALA A 90 11.70 30.70 -26.65
N GLY A 91 11.13 30.82 -25.45
CA GLY A 91 11.82 30.63 -24.17
C GLY A 91 12.38 31.94 -23.59
N PRO A 92 13.37 31.90 -22.67
CA PRO A 92 13.87 33.10 -22.02
C PRO A 92 14.84 33.89 -22.94
N PRO A 93 14.99 35.21 -22.74
CA PRO A 93 14.24 36.02 -21.77
C PRO A 93 12.77 36.21 -22.20
N LEU A 94 11.88 36.08 -21.22
CA LEU A 94 10.45 36.34 -21.42
C LEU A 94 10.21 37.83 -21.66
N GLY A 95 9.07 38.16 -22.26
CA GLY A 95 8.65 39.56 -22.45
C GLY A 95 8.09 39.88 -23.81
N SER A 96 7.61 38.91 -24.59
CA SER A 96 7.16 39.18 -25.96
C SER A 96 5.87 39.99 -26.06
N TYR A 97 5.14 40.22 -24.97
CA TYR A 97 3.93 41.06 -24.95
C TYR A 97 4.27 42.56 -24.98
N THR A 98 4.97 42.97 -26.04
CA THR A 98 5.47 44.31 -26.31
C THR A 98 5.60 44.50 -27.81
N GLU A 99 5.51 45.75 -28.28
CA GLU A 99 5.71 46.07 -29.71
C GLU A 99 7.16 45.80 -30.13
N GLU A 100 8.12 46.11 -29.26
CA GLU A 100 9.53 45.79 -29.46
C GLU A 100 10.17 45.25 -28.18
N GLN A 101 11.07 44.28 -28.32
CA GLN A 101 11.80 43.65 -27.22
C GLN A 101 13.30 43.64 -27.52
N ILE A 102 14.12 43.85 -26.49
CA ILE A 102 15.57 43.57 -26.54
C ILE A 102 15.83 42.21 -25.93
N LEU A 103 16.58 41.37 -26.66
CA LEU A 103 16.98 40.04 -26.22
C LEU A 103 18.34 39.63 -26.80
N PRO A 104 19.03 38.64 -26.21
CA PRO A 104 20.29 38.15 -26.76
C PRO A 104 20.14 37.58 -28.18
N ALA A 105 21.05 37.93 -29.09
CA ALA A 105 21.03 37.47 -30.48
C ALA A 105 21.08 35.94 -30.60
N ASN A 106 21.74 35.28 -29.64
CA ASN A 106 21.90 33.83 -29.63
C ASN A 106 20.57 33.06 -29.39
N ARG A 107 19.50 33.76 -28.99
CA ARG A 107 18.15 33.21 -28.79
C ARG A 107 17.25 33.30 -30.03
N LEU A 108 17.68 34.04 -31.05
CA LEU A 108 16.93 34.14 -32.30
C LEU A 108 17.17 32.92 -33.20
N VAL A 109 16.11 32.48 -33.86
CA VAL A 109 16.16 31.49 -34.94
C VAL A 109 15.70 32.13 -36.27
N PRO A 110 16.32 31.80 -37.41
CA PRO A 110 15.88 32.28 -38.72
C PRO A 110 14.43 31.85 -39.01
N PHE A 111 13.59 32.78 -39.47
CA PHE A 111 12.21 32.48 -39.83
C PHE A 111 12.08 32.23 -41.35
N PRO A 112 11.49 31.10 -41.79
CA PRO A 112 11.35 30.82 -43.22
C PRO A 112 10.38 31.79 -43.90
N PRO A 113 10.74 32.41 -45.03
CA PRO A 113 9.88 33.37 -45.72
C PRO A 113 8.62 32.72 -46.33
N SER A 114 8.60 31.39 -46.48
CA SER A 114 7.45 30.64 -46.97
C SER A 114 6.32 30.48 -45.93
N LEU A 115 6.56 30.82 -44.66
CA LEU A 115 5.58 30.67 -43.59
C LEU A 115 4.98 32.01 -43.20
N HIS A 116 3.69 32.04 -42.88
CA HIS A 116 3.04 33.24 -42.36
C HIS A 116 3.49 33.51 -40.90
N PRO A 117 3.81 34.76 -40.51
CA PRO A 117 4.27 35.07 -39.15
C PRO A 117 3.33 34.58 -38.04
N ASN A 118 2.01 34.67 -38.26
CA ASN A 118 1.01 34.17 -37.31
C ASN A 118 1.14 32.66 -37.07
N VAL A 119 1.37 31.88 -38.14
CA VAL A 119 1.58 30.43 -38.05
C VAL A 119 2.88 30.13 -37.31
N GLY A 120 3.95 30.87 -37.61
CA GLY A 120 5.24 30.75 -36.93
C GLY A 120 5.15 31.01 -35.43
N ALA A 121 4.50 32.11 -35.06
CA ALA A 121 4.31 32.51 -33.66
C ALA A 121 3.35 31.57 -32.92
N ALA A 122 2.41 30.92 -33.60
CA ALA A 122 1.47 29.99 -32.99
C ALA A 122 2.08 28.60 -32.69
N VAL A 123 3.16 28.22 -33.38
CA VAL A 123 3.67 26.83 -33.38
C VAL A 123 5.04 26.66 -32.74
N LEU A 124 5.90 27.67 -32.67
CA LEU A 124 7.32 27.43 -32.38
C LEU A 124 7.56 26.76 -31.01
N ALA A 125 7.04 27.33 -29.93
CA ALA A 125 7.15 26.75 -28.58
C ALA A 125 6.43 25.41 -28.47
N LYS A 126 5.22 25.31 -29.03
CA LYS A 126 4.40 24.09 -29.00
C LYS A 126 5.06 22.94 -29.76
N GLY A 127 5.55 23.22 -30.96
CA GLY A 127 6.26 22.27 -31.82
C GLY A 127 7.58 21.81 -31.20
N MET A 128 8.38 22.72 -30.64
CA MET A 128 9.62 22.30 -29.96
C MET A 128 9.32 21.45 -28.72
N THR A 129 8.24 21.77 -27.99
CA THR A 129 7.75 20.95 -26.88
C THR A 129 7.37 19.56 -27.39
N THR A 130 6.54 19.47 -28.42
CA THR A 130 6.14 18.20 -29.04
C THR A 130 7.32 17.38 -29.54
N GLY A 131 8.29 18.00 -30.21
CA GLY A 131 9.51 17.35 -30.68
C GLY A 131 10.33 16.74 -29.53
N CYS A 132 10.41 17.43 -28.39
CA CYS A 132 11.00 16.89 -27.17
C CYS A 132 10.17 15.72 -26.62
N LEU A 133 8.85 15.86 -26.54
CA LEU A 133 7.94 14.84 -26.02
C LEU A 133 8.10 13.50 -26.76
N VAL A 134 8.04 13.51 -28.09
CA VAL A 134 8.02 12.28 -28.91
C VAL A 134 9.40 11.67 -29.19
N ARG A 135 10.50 12.36 -28.84
CA ARG A 135 11.87 11.87 -29.07
C ARG A 135 12.67 11.66 -27.80
N GLN A 136 12.60 12.62 -26.88
CA GLN A 136 13.45 12.67 -25.70
C GLN A 136 12.72 12.13 -24.46
N CYS A 137 11.45 12.46 -24.27
CA CYS A 137 10.66 11.98 -23.13
C CYS A 137 10.23 10.53 -23.32
N PHE A 138 9.58 10.26 -24.44
CA PHE A 138 9.25 8.91 -24.86
C PHE A 138 9.47 8.80 -26.36
N LYS A 139 10.39 7.93 -26.78
CA LYS A 139 10.71 7.74 -28.20
C LYS A 139 9.58 6.99 -28.89
N VAL A 140 8.66 7.74 -29.50
CA VAL A 140 7.51 7.20 -30.24
C VAL A 140 8.01 6.39 -31.44
N ARG A 141 7.37 5.24 -31.69
CA ARG A 141 7.68 4.31 -32.78
C ARG A 141 6.38 3.89 -33.48
N PRO A 142 6.46 3.42 -34.74
CA PRO A 142 5.31 2.84 -35.41
C PRO A 142 4.66 1.74 -34.58
N GLY A 143 3.32 1.75 -34.50
CA GLY A 143 2.51 0.79 -33.77
C GLY A 143 2.33 1.06 -32.27
N HIS A 144 3.04 2.02 -31.68
CA HIS A 144 2.76 2.42 -30.30
C HIS A 144 1.34 3.02 -30.19
N MET A 145 0.56 2.58 -29.21
CA MET A 145 -0.70 3.20 -28.81
C MET A 145 -0.42 4.31 -27.79
N ILE A 146 -0.88 5.52 -28.06
CA ILE A 146 -0.62 6.67 -27.19
C ILE A 146 -1.92 7.35 -26.79
N LEU A 147 -2.00 7.80 -25.54
CA LEU A 147 -3.11 8.63 -25.06
C LEU A 147 -2.66 10.09 -24.99
N VAL A 148 -3.42 10.99 -25.61
CA VAL A 148 -3.16 12.43 -25.61
C VAL A 148 -4.36 13.16 -25.03
N HIS A 149 -4.15 13.88 -23.91
CA HIS A 149 -5.18 14.76 -23.36
C HIS A 149 -5.22 16.11 -24.07
N ALA A 150 -6.39 16.76 -24.04
CA ALA A 150 -6.66 18.01 -24.76
C ALA A 150 -6.28 17.91 -26.26
N ALA A 151 -6.68 16.81 -26.91
CA ALA A 151 -6.17 16.38 -28.21
C ALA A 151 -6.45 17.36 -29.37
N ALA A 152 -7.42 18.27 -29.23
CA ALA A 152 -7.77 19.27 -30.22
C ALA A 152 -7.07 20.63 -30.01
N ASN A 153 -6.33 20.79 -28.90
CA ASN A 153 -5.91 22.13 -28.42
C ASN A 153 -4.39 22.20 -28.22
N GLY A 154 -3.79 23.32 -28.62
CA GLY A 154 -2.40 23.68 -28.28
C GLY A 154 -1.36 22.60 -28.59
N VAL A 155 -0.63 22.14 -27.57
CA VAL A 155 0.39 21.07 -27.69
C VAL A 155 -0.25 19.73 -28.05
N GLY A 156 -1.46 19.43 -27.56
CA GLY A 156 -2.17 18.18 -27.81
C GLY A 156 -2.43 17.94 -29.30
N SER A 157 -2.96 18.97 -29.99
CA SER A 157 -3.19 18.95 -31.44
C SER A 157 -1.90 18.67 -32.23
N ILE A 158 -0.84 19.44 -31.98
CA ILE A 158 0.47 19.27 -32.66
C ILE A 158 1.08 17.91 -32.35
N LEU A 159 0.89 17.40 -31.13
CA LEU A 159 1.37 16.10 -30.70
C LEU A 159 0.63 14.95 -31.38
N CYS A 160 -0.69 15.02 -31.53
CA CYS A 160 -1.48 14.04 -32.29
C CYS A 160 -0.96 13.94 -33.73
N GLN A 161 -0.77 15.08 -34.40
CA GLN A 161 -0.32 15.13 -35.78
C GLN A 161 1.08 14.54 -35.93
N TRP A 162 2.01 14.96 -35.06
CA TRP A 162 3.39 14.49 -35.12
C TRP A 162 3.49 13.00 -34.77
N ALA A 163 2.83 12.54 -33.71
CA ALA A 163 2.86 11.13 -33.33
C ALA A 163 2.24 10.23 -34.40
N ASN A 164 1.13 10.65 -35.02
CA ASN A 164 0.53 9.97 -36.17
C ASN A 164 1.52 9.90 -37.34
N SER A 165 2.25 10.98 -37.64
CA SER A 165 3.29 10.99 -38.69
C SER A 165 4.45 10.02 -38.42
N LEU A 166 4.64 9.59 -37.17
CA LEU A 166 5.62 8.58 -36.76
C LEU A 166 5.04 7.15 -36.76
N GLY A 167 3.78 6.98 -37.16
CA GLY A 167 3.08 5.70 -37.24
C GLY A 167 2.47 5.22 -35.92
N ALA A 168 2.30 6.09 -34.93
CA ALA A 168 1.62 5.74 -33.67
C ALA A 168 0.09 5.72 -33.85
N ILE A 169 -0.57 4.86 -33.08
CA ILE A 169 -2.04 4.83 -32.98
C ILE A 169 -2.44 5.79 -31.87
N VAL A 170 -3.02 6.92 -32.25
CA VAL A 170 -3.32 8.03 -31.32
C VAL A 170 -4.75 7.92 -30.79
N ILE A 171 -4.89 7.83 -29.46
CA ILE A 171 -6.14 7.96 -28.73
C ILE A 171 -6.18 9.36 -28.13
N GLY A 172 -7.10 10.21 -28.56
CA GLY A 172 -7.25 11.58 -28.07
C GLY A 172 -8.44 11.73 -27.13
N THR A 173 -8.30 12.50 -26.05
CA THR A 173 -9.46 12.93 -25.26
C THR A 173 -9.77 14.41 -25.51
N VAL A 174 -11.05 14.73 -25.62
CA VAL A 174 -11.58 16.09 -25.79
C VAL A 174 -12.66 16.39 -24.76
N PHE A 175 -12.87 17.66 -24.44
CA PHE A 175 -13.86 18.09 -23.42
C PHE A 175 -15.24 18.28 -24.02
N LYS A 176 -15.32 18.77 -25.27
CA LYS A 176 -16.59 19.06 -25.96
C LYS A 176 -16.71 18.23 -27.23
N ARG A 177 -17.96 18.02 -27.67
CA ARG A 177 -18.26 17.21 -28.87
C ARG A 177 -17.81 17.87 -30.17
N ASP A 178 -17.85 19.20 -30.24
CA ASP A 178 -17.37 20.00 -31.37
C ASP A 178 -15.84 19.94 -31.55
N GLU A 179 -15.09 19.66 -30.49
CA GLU A 179 -13.64 19.40 -30.54
C GLU A 179 -13.29 18.02 -31.11
N ALA A 180 -14.25 17.12 -31.34
CA ALA A 180 -13.95 15.75 -31.74
C ALA A 180 -13.48 15.66 -33.20
N ASP A 181 -14.04 16.48 -34.10
CA ASP A 181 -13.75 16.44 -35.54
C ASP A 181 -12.35 16.99 -35.85
N GLN A 182 -12.05 18.23 -35.45
CA GLN A 182 -11.14 18.37 -34.32
C GLN A 182 -9.91 17.45 -34.26
N ALA A 183 -9.87 16.70 -33.16
CA ALA A 183 -8.86 15.72 -32.86
C ALA A 183 -8.69 14.64 -33.97
N ARG A 184 -9.76 14.25 -34.68
CA ARG A 184 -9.66 13.26 -35.78
C ARG A 184 -8.84 13.78 -36.94
N GLU A 185 -9.09 15.00 -37.39
CA GLU A 185 -8.30 15.65 -38.44
C GLU A 185 -6.84 15.84 -38.02
N ASP A 186 -6.60 16.08 -36.73
CA ASP A 186 -5.26 16.18 -36.15
C ASP A 186 -4.57 14.80 -35.99
N GLY A 187 -5.18 13.71 -36.44
CA GLY A 187 -4.55 12.39 -36.50
C GLY A 187 -4.90 11.45 -35.34
N CYS A 188 -5.91 11.77 -34.52
CA CYS A 188 -6.48 10.80 -33.58
C CYS A 188 -7.24 9.71 -34.33
N HIS A 189 -6.82 8.47 -34.12
CA HIS A 189 -7.49 7.27 -34.63
C HIS A 189 -8.74 6.98 -33.80
N HIS A 190 -8.67 7.27 -32.50
CA HIS A 190 -9.80 7.19 -31.58
C HIS A 190 -9.94 8.51 -30.84
N VAL A 191 -11.17 9.00 -30.69
CA VAL A 191 -11.47 10.22 -29.94
C VAL A 191 -12.50 9.89 -28.87
N ILE A 192 -12.20 10.30 -27.64
CA ILE A 192 -13.01 10.07 -26.45
C ILE A 192 -13.49 11.42 -25.93
N ILE A 193 -14.80 11.60 -25.81
CA ILE A 193 -15.39 12.81 -25.22
C ILE A 193 -15.59 12.51 -23.73
N PHE A 194 -14.60 12.87 -22.90
CA PHE A 194 -14.53 12.33 -21.53
C PHE A 194 -15.60 12.89 -20.57
N THR A 195 -16.40 13.87 -21.01
CA THR A 195 -17.62 14.32 -20.31
C THR A 195 -18.82 13.42 -20.57
N GLU A 196 -18.80 12.63 -21.66
CA GLU A 196 -19.89 11.74 -22.07
C GLU A 196 -19.62 10.27 -21.70
N GLU A 197 -18.35 9.87 -21.62
CA GLU A 197 -17.94 8.50 -21.34
C GLU A 197 -16.70 8.41 -20.43
N ASP A 198 -16.54 7.27 -19.72
CA ASP A 198 -15.34 7.01 -18.93
C ASP A 198 -14.16 6.65 -19.83
N PHE A 199 -13.25 7.61 -20.00
CA PHE A 199 -12.07 7.42 -20.85
C PHE A 199 -11.18 6.26 -20.42
N VAL A 200 -11.15 5.88 -19.13
CA VAL A 200 -10.32 4.74 -18.68
C VAL A 200 -10.89 3.44 -19.21
N ALA A 201 -12.20 3.23 -19.04
CA ALA A 201 -12.90 2.07 -19.57
C ALA A 201 -12.75 2.00 -21.08
N ARG A 202 -12.93 3.13 -21.77
CA ARG A 202 -12.83 3.20 -23.23
C ARG A 202 -11.41 2.93 -23.75
N VAL A 203 -10.37 3.44 -23.10
CA VAL A 203 -8.97 3.12 -23.45
C VAL A 203 -8.69 1.63 -23.24
N LYS A 204 -9.17 1.03 -22.15
CA LYS A 204 -9.02 -0.41 -21.93
C LYS A 204 -9.72 -1.23 -23.02
N GLU A 205 -10.90 -0.81 -23.47
CA GLU A 205 -11.58 -1.47 -24.57
C GLU A 205 -10.77 -1.37 -25.88
N ILE A 206 -10.34 -0.17 -26.26
CA ILE A 206 -9.54 0.07 -27.48
C ILE A 206 -8.23 -0.75 -27.45
N THR A 207 -7.62 -0.91 -26.28
CA THR A 207 -6.33 -1.59 -26.10
C THR A 207 -6.47 -3.08 -25.73
N SER A 208 -7.69 -3.64 -25.76
CA SER A 208 -7.98 -5.01 -25.32
C SER A 208 -7.44 -5.34 -23.92
N GLY A 209 -7.52 -4.37 -23.01
CA GLY A 209 -7.08 -4.45 -21.61
C GLY A 209 -5.60 -4.18 -21.38
N ASN A 210 -4.77 -4.09 -22.43
CA ASN A 210 -3.33 -3.95 -22.30
C ASN A 210 -2.89 -2.55 -21.86
N GLY A 211 -3.65 -1.51 -22.17
CA GLY A 211 -3.28 -0.11 -21.95
C GLY A 211 -2.35 0.47 -23.04
N VAL A 212 -1.96 1.73 -22.87
CA VAL A 212 -1.14 2.50 -23.82
C VAL A 212 0.33 2.57 -23.40
N GLU A 213 1.24 2.67 -24.36
CA GLU A 213 2.68 2.87 -24.15
C GLU A 213 3.01 4.14 -23.40
N VAL A 214 2.30 5.22 -23.72
CA VAL A 214 2.54 6.54 -23.14
C VAL A 214 1.25 7.32 -23.02
N VAL A 215 1.11 8.02 -21.91
CA VAL A 215 0.09 9.07 -21.74
C VAL A 215 0.79 10.42 -21.73
N TYR A 216 0.35 11.33 -22.59
CA TYR A 216 0.76 12.72 -22.56
C TYR A 216 -0.35 13.55 -21.91
N ASP A 217 -0.12 13.95 -20.67
CA ASP A 217 -1.06 14.70 -19.85
C ASP A 217 -0.69 16.19 -19.81
N SER A 218 -1.48 17.01 -20.50
CA SER A 218 -1.39 18.47 -20.45
C SER A 218 -2.41 19.11 -19.50
N VAL A 219 -3.34 18.33 -18.94
CA VAL A 219 -4.46 18.80 -18.11
C VAL A 219 -4.06 18.81 -16.64
N GLY A 220 -3.45 17.74 -16.15
CA GLY A 220 -2.91 17.65 -14.80
C GLY A 220 -3.93 17.09 -13.81
N LYS A 221 -4.36 17.90 -12.82
CA LYS A 221 -5.10 17.43 -11.64
C LYS A 221 -6.27 16.48 -11.96
N ASP A 222 -7.07 16.81 -12.97
CA ASP A 222 -8.37 16.13 -13.21
C ASP A 222 -8.22 14.82 -13.97
N THR A 223 -7.13 14.65 -14.72
CA THR A 223 -6.86 13.50 -15.59
C THR A 223 -5.81 12.57 -15.00
N PHE A 224 -4.84 13.10 -14.25
CA PHE A 224 -3.61 12.41 -13.93
C PHE A 224 -3.80 11.05 -13.26
N ARG A 225 -4.64 10.96 -12.21
CA ARG A 225 -4.86 9.69 -11.49
C ARG A 225 -5.51 8.61 -12.36
N ARG A 226 -6.48 9.00 -13.18
CA ARG A 226 -7.20 8.09 -14.07
C ARG A 226 -6.35 7.67 -15.27
N SER A 227 -5.53 8.60 -15.76
CA SER A 227 -4.55 8.37 -16.84
C SER A 227 -3.54 7.29 -16.51
N LEU A 228 -3.10 7.20 -15.26
CA LEU A 228 -2.22 6.11 -14.82
C LEU A 228 -2.83 4.73 -15.12
N GLN A 229 -4.13 4.57 -14.86
CA GLN A 229 -4.84 3.31 -15.10
C GLN A 229 -4.89 2.91 -16.58
N CYS A 230 -4.66 3.85 -17.49
CA CYS A 230 -4.64 3.65 -18.93
C CYS A 230 -3.31 3.10 -19.44
N LEU A 231 -2.22 3.21 -18.68
CA LEU A 231 -0.89 2.76 -19.11
C LEU A 231 -0.79 1.24 -19.16
N LYS A 232 -0.01 0.73 -20.09
CA LYS A 232 0.44 -0.67 -20.07
C LYS A 232 1.56 -0.88 -19.04
N PHE A 233 1.97 -2.14 -18.84
CA PHE A 233 3.18 -2.45 -18.06
C PHE A 233 4.41 -1.79 -18.70
N GLU A 234 5.25 -1.13 -17.89
CA GLU A 234 6.35 -0.25 -18.34
C GLU A 234 5.92 0.99 -19.14
N GLY A 235 4.64 1.37 -19.05
CA GLY A 235 4.13 2.58 -19.67
C GLY A 235 4.78 3.87 -19.13
N CYS A 236 4.83 4.90 -19.95
CA CYS A 236 5.38 6.20 -19.59
C CYS A 236 4.27 7.23 -19.36
N MET A 237 4.27 7.89 -18.21
CA MET A 237 3.44 9.07 -17.97
C MET A 237 4.28 10.33 -18.20
N VAL A 238 3.85 11.15 -19.14
CA VAL A 238 4.52 12.41 -19.49
C VAL A 238 3.61 13.57 -19.11
N CYS A 239 3.97 14.29 -18.05
CA CYS A 239 3.25 15.48 -17.60
C CYS A 239 3.81 16.73 -18.29
N CYS A 240 3.10 17.23 -19.30
CA CYS A 240 3.54 18.35 -20.12
C CYS A 240 2.73 19.64 -19.90
N GLY A 241 1.73 19.62 -19.02
CA GLY A 241 0.91 20.78 -18.66
C GLY A 241 0.15 20.58 -17.35
N ARG A 242 -0.51 21.63 -16.85
CA ARG A 242 -1.25 21.66 -15.57
C ARG A 242 -2.47 22.58 -15.63
N SER A 243 -3.22 22.57 -16.73
CA SER A 243 -4.32 23.52 -16.95
C SER A 243 -5.43 23.42 -15.88
N SER A 244 -5.73 22.25 -15.35
CA SER A 244 -6.71 22.07 -14.26
C SER A 244 -6.09 22.14 -12.85
N GLY A 245 -4.78 22.35 -12.76
CA GLY A 245 -4.02 22.41 -11.53
C GLY A 245 -2.93 21.35 -11.44
N SER A 246 -2.20 21.37 -10.32
CA SER A 246 -1.10 20.42 -10.11
C SER A 246 -1.63 18.99 -9.95
N PRO A 247 -0.98 18.00 -10.56
CA PRO A 247 -1.33 16.59 -10.41
C PRO A 247 -1.47 16.17 -8.94
N ASP A 248 -2.49 15.38 -8.64
CA ASP A 248 -2.64 14.72 -7.35
C ASP A 248 -1.46 13.78 -7.08
N PRO A 249 -1.10 13.54 -5.81
CA PRO A 249 -0.12 12.51 -5.45
C PRO A 249 -0.53 11.13 -6.00
N VAL A 250 0.43 10.43 -6.63
CA VAL A 250 0.24 9.02 -7.03
C VAL A 250 0.25 8.16 -5.77
N PRO A 251 -0.82 7.41 -5.45
CA PRO A 251 -0.75 6.41 -4.39
C PRO A 251 0.20 5.30 -4.83
N LEU A 252 1.20 4.94 -4.00
CA LEU A 252 2.16 3.91 -4.39
C LEU A 252 1.52 2.52 -4.58
N SER A 253 0.31 2.26 -4.09
CA SER A 253 -0.43 1.02 -4.41
C SER A 253 -0.68 0.85 -5.90
N PHE A 254 -0.68 1.95 -6.67
CA PHE A 254 -0.71 1.90 -8.13
C PHE A 254 0.56 1.25 -8.73
N LEU A 255 1.68 1.31 -8.01
CA LEU A 255 2.99 0.81 -8.43
C LEU A 255 3.18 -0.67 -8.11
N ASP A 256 2.32 -1.26 -7.27
CA ASP A 256 2.36 -2.68 -6.92
C ASP A 256 1.95 -3.59 -8.11
N SER A 257 1.53 -3.00 -9.25
CA SER A 257 1.13 -3.73 -10.47
C SER A 257 1.72 -3.21 -11.79
N LYS A 258 2.44 -2.07 -11.80
CA LYS A 258 2.96 -1.43 -13.03
C LYS A 258 4.25 -0.63 -12.78
N THR A 259 5.28 -0.90 -13.58
CA THR A 259 6.47 -0.03 -13.72
C THR A 259 6.09 1.28 -14.41
N LEU A 260 6.46 2.43 -13.82
CA LEU A 260 6.11 3.76 -14.33
C LEU A 260 7.35 4.64 -14.54
N VAL A 261 7.41 5.29 -15.70
CA VAL A 261 8.35 6.40 -15.96
C VAL A 261 7.59 7.72 -15.92
N LEU A 262 7.91 8.57 -14.94
CA LEU A 262 7.40 9.94 -14.86
C LEU A 262 8.43 10.92 -15.42
N THR A 263 7.99 11.77 -16.35
CA THR A 263 8.82 12.86 -16.89
C THR A 263 7.99 14.12 -17.09
N SER A 264 8.58 15.28 -16.80
CA SER A 264 7.98 16.60 -17.02
C SER A 264 8.98 17.50 -17.73
N PRO A 265 9.06 17.44 -19.07
CA PRO A 265 10.01 18.24 -19.82
C PRO A 265 9.60 19.70 -19.86
N SER A 266 10.57 20.56 -20.14
CA SER A 266 10.33 21.93 -20.57
C SER A 266 11.33 22.30 -21.66
N ILE A 267 10.87 23.06 -22.65
CA ILE A 267 11.74 23.62 -23.70
C ILE A 267 12.86 24.51 -23.12
N MET A 268 12.63 25.06 -21.92
CA MET A 268 13.62 25.85 -21.18
C MET A 268 14.85 25.02 -20.76
N HIS A 269 14.73 23.68 -20.71
CA HIS A 269 15.76 22.74 -20.22
C HIS A 269 16.28 21.77 -21.28
N THR A 270 15.68 21.77 -22.48
CA THR A 270 15.95 20.79 -23.54
C THR A 270 16.60 21.41 -24.78
N ASN A 271 16.68 22.74 -24.85
CA ASN A 271 17.38 23.54 -25.87
C ASN A 271 18.37 24.51 -25.20
N VAL A 272 19.29 23.96 -24.39
CA VAL A 272 20.23 24.74 -23.58
C VAL A 272 21.31 25.36 -24.47
N THR A 273 21.69 24.67 -25.55
CA THR A 273 22.67 25.16 -26.52
C THR A 273 22.00 25.84 -27.71
N ARG A 274 22.71 26.78 -28.36
CA ARG A 274 22.26 27.42 -29.60
C ARG A 274 22.04 26.41 -30.73
N VAL A 275 22.84 25.34 -30.77
CA VAL A 275 22.73 24.28 -31.79
C VAL A 275 21.41 23.52 -31.64
N GLU A 276 21.09 23.05 -30.43
CA GLU A 276 19.83 22.34 -30.15
C GLU A 276 18.60 23.21 -30.44
N LEU A 277 18.67 24.50 -30.12
CA LEU A 277 17.61 25.47 -30.42
C LEU A 277 17.38 25.60 -31.93
N LEU A 278 18.45 25.76 -32.71
CA LEU A 278 18.36 25.90 -34.17
C LEU A 278 17.85 24.63 -34.85
N GLU A 279 18.32 23.46 -34.42
CA GLU A 279 17.88 22.17 -34.95
C GLU A 279 16.40 21.92 -34.67
N SER A 280 15.96 22.18 -33.43
CA SER A 280 14.55 22.02 -33.04
C SER A 280 13.63 22.97 -33.80
N ALA A 281 13.99 24.24 -33.92
CA ALA A 281 13.21 25.22 -34.67
C ALA A 281 13.13 24.88 -36.17
N ARG A 282 14.27 24.48 -36.78
CA ARG A 282 14.31 24.07 -38.19
C ARG A 282 13.39 22.90 -38.46
N GLU A 283 13.39 21.89 -37.58
CA GLU A 283 12.53 20.72 -37.74
C GLU A 283 11.04 21.08 -37.64
N VAL A 284 10.66 21.89 -36.64
CA VAL A 284 9.28 22.36 -36.49
C VAL A 284 8.82 23.07 -37.75
N PHE A 285 9.60 24.04 -38.24
CA PHE A 285 9.22 24.77 -39.46
C PHE A 285 9.21 23.89 -40.71
N ALA A 286 10.12 22.92 -40.83
CA ALA A 286 10.11 21.98 -41.95
C ALA A 286 8.86 21.09 -41.93
N LYS A 287 8.38 20.70 -40.75
CA LYS A 287 7.13 19.93 -40.61
C LYS A 287 5.89 20.76 -40.92
N VAL A 288 5.88 22.03 -40.56
CA VAL A 288 4.81 22.95 -40.98
C VAL A 288 4.84 23.16 -42.50
N ALA A 289 6.02 23.42 -43.08
CA ALA A 289 6.17 23.64 -44.51
C ALA A 289 5.81 22.41 -45.36
N SER A 290 6.03 21.19 -44.85
CA SER A 290 5.67 19.94 -45.52
C SER A 290 4.21 19.51 -45.31
N GLY A 291 3.44 20.23 -44.47
CA GLY A 291 2.06 19.88 -44.14
C GLY A 291 1.91 18.75 -43.12
N VAL A 292 3.02 18.26 -42.55
CA VAL A 292 2.99 17.29 -41.42
C VAL A 292 2.37 17.94 -40.17
N LEU A 293 2.65 19.23 -39.96
CA LEU A 293 2.01 20.03 -38.91
C LEU A 293 1.13 21.11 -39.55
N ASN A 294 -0.19 20.90 -39.49
CA ASN A 294 -1.18 21.89 -39.86
C ASN A 294 -1.55 22.74 -38.64
N VAL A 295 -1.17 24.01 -38.68
CA VAL A 295 -1.35 24.97 -37.59
C VAL A 295 -2.51 25.90 -37.92
N ARG A 296 -3.60 25.77 -37.17
CA ARG A 296 -4.75 26.66 -37.28
C ARG A 296 -4.57 27.87 -36.37
N VAL A 297 -4.91 29.05 -36.86
CA VAL A 297 -4.98 30.29 -36.07
C VAL A 297 -6.42 30.78 -36.12
N ASN A 298 -7.22 30.43 -35.11
CA ASN A 298 -8.66 30.67 -35.15
C ASN A 298 -9.04 32.08 -34.66
N HIS A 299 -8.27 32.66 -33.74
CA HIS A 299 -8.45 34.04 -33.30
C HIS A 299 -7.12 34.81 -33.28
N THR A 300 -7.21 36.10 -33.58
CA THR A 300 -6.10 37.05 -33.49
C THR A 300 -6.56 38.23 -32.64
N TYR A 301 -5.86 38.47 -31.54
CA TYR A 301 -6.16 39.57 -30.62
C TYR A 301 -5.21 40.74 -30.83
N PRO A 302 -5.68 41.99 -30.78
CA PRO A 302 -4.79 43.13 -30.57
C PRO A 302 -4.01 42.98 -29.26
N LEU A 303 -2.77 43.47 -29.20
CA LEU A 303 -1.96 43.42 -27.97
C LEU A 303 -2.62 44.13 -26.77
N SER A 304 -3.42 45.17 -27.02
CA SER A 304 -4.24 45.84 -26.01
C SER A 304 -5.33 44.96 -25.39
N GLU A 305 -5.71 43.86 -26.04
CA GLU A 305 -6.73 42.91 -25.60
C GLU A 305 -6.11 41.65 -24.97
N ALA A 306 -4.84 41.69 -24.55
CA ALA A 306 -4.16 40.54 -23.95
C ALA A 306 -4.89 39.95 -22.72
N ALA A 307 -5.64 40.77 -21.98
CA ALA A 307 -6.49 40.30 -20.89
C ALA A 307 -7.64 39.41 -21.39
N GLN A 308 -8.31 39.79 -22.48
CA GLN A 308 -9.35 38.97 -23.11
C GLN A 308 -8.74 37.69 -23.69
N ALA A 309 -7.58 37.80 -24.34
CA ALA A 309 -6.87 36.64 -24.87
C ALA A 309 -6.53 35.61 -23.78
N HIS A 310 -6.09 36.06 -22.60
CA HIS A 310 -5.85 35.17 -21.44
C HIS A 310 -7.15 34.56 -20.93
N GLN A 311 -8.23 35.34 -20.84
CA GLN A 311 -9.53 34.85 -20.40
C GLN A 311 -10.08 33.76 -21.33
N ASP A 312 -10.03 33.97 -22.64
CA ASP A 312 -10.52 33.00 -23.63
C ASP A 312 -9.65 31.74 -23.68
N LEU A 313 -8.34 31.87 -23.42
CA LEU A 313 -7.44 30.71 -23.28
C LEU A 313 -7.78 29.88 -22.03
N GLU A 314 -8.04 30.54 -20.90
CA GLU A 314 -8.37 29.87 -19.63
C GLU A 314 -9.75 29.19 -19.68
N ASN A 315 -10.71 29.74 -20.41
CA ASN A 315 -12.04 29.15 -20.62
C ASN A 315 -12.05 28.00 -21.63
N GLY A 316 -10.98 27.84 -22.41
CA GLY A 316 -10.93 26.88 -23.52
C GLY A 316 -11.81 27.30 -24.70
N ASP A 317 -12.05 28.61 -24.88
CA ASP A 317 -12.84 29.16 -25.98
C ASP A 317 -11.97 29.45 -27.22
N THR A 318 -10.66 29.18 -27.14
CA THR A 318 -9.70 29.47 -28.21
C THR A 318 -8.78 28.30 -28.53
N THR A 319 -8.60 28.05 -29.83
CA THR A 319 -7.63 27.07 -30.35
C THR A 319 -6.69 27.73 -31.34
N GLY A 320 -5.38 27.62 -31.09
CA GLY A 320 -4.35 28.17 -31.98
C GLY A 320 -4.26 29.70 -32.05
N SER A 321 -4.87 30.40 -31.10
CA SER A 321 -4.91 31.87 -31.09
C SER A 321 -3.55 32.53 -30.88
N ILE A 322 -3.42 33.75 -31.39
CA ILE A 322 -2.23 34.59 -31.23
C ILE A 322 -2.62 36.02 -30.85
N ILE A 323 -1.63 36.78 -30.41
CA ILE A 323 -1.73 38.22 -30.24
C ILE A 323 -0.97 38.89 -31.41
N SER A 324 -1.60 39.81 -32.15
CA SER A 324 -1.02 40.48 -33.31
C SER A 324 -1.27 42.00 -33.28
N HIS A 325 -0.52 42.72 -34.10
CA HIS A 325 -0.57 44.18 -34.24
C HIS A 325 -1.63 44.70 -35.24
N CYS A 326 -2.49 43.85 -35.81
CA CYS A 326 -3.56 44.27 -36.75
C CYS A 326 -4.87 43.51 -36.53
N SER A 327 -5.98 44.25 -36.47
CA SER A 327 -7.32 43.78 -36.08
C SER A 327 -8.20 43.43 -37.29
N PHE A 328 -9.00 42.36 -37.18
CA PHE A 328 -10.29 42.19 -37.86
C PHE A 328 -11.25 41.44 -36.92
N SER A 329 -12.50 41.88 -36.80
CA SER A 329 -13.49 41.38 -35.82
C SER A 329 -14.69 40.67 -36.46
N LEU A 330 -15.36 39.79 -35.69
CA LEU A 330 -16.80 39.48 -35.75
C LEU A 330 -17.27 38.80 -34.44
N LEU A 331 -18.56 38.95 -34.13
CA LEU A 331 -19.21 39.09 -32.80
C LEU A 331 -20.14 37.91 -32.37
N LEU A 332 -20.54 37.93 -31.07
CA LEU A 332 -21.76 37.38 -30.38
C LEU A 332 -21.61 36.07 -29.56
N SER A 333 -22.27 35.80 -28.40
CA SER A 333 -22.70 36.53 -27.19
C SER A 333 -23.36 35.56 -26.15
N ARG A 334 -23.02 35.71 -24.85
CA ARG A 334 -23.81 35.60 -23.57
C ARG A 334 -24.29 34.29 -22.86
N ALA A 335 -23.89 34.24 -21.56
CA ALA A 335 -24.61 33.99 -20.26
C ALA A 335 -24.96 32.54 -19.78
N ALA A 336 -24.32 32.00 -18.72
CA ALA A 336 -24.61 32.00 -17.24
C ALA A 336 -25.80 31.09 -16.80
N THR A 337 -25.74 30.13 -15.84
CA THR A 337 -25.52 30.27 -14.36
C THR A 337 -25.45 28.88 -13.63
N THR A 338 -24.96 28.90 -12.37
CA THR A 338 -24.71 27.89 -11.27
C THR A 338 -25.88 26.95 -10.83
N THR A 339 -25.74 25.77 -10.16
CA THR A 339 -25.22 25.45 -8.79
C THR A 339 -25.08 23.93 -8.44
N LYS A 340 -24.24 23.65 -7.41
CA LYS A 340 -23.77 22.44 -6.63
C LYS A 340 -24.73 21.28 -6.23
N ALA A 341 -24.26 20.01 -6.30
CA ALA A 341 -23.81 19.02 -5.24
C ALA A 341 -24.93 18.12 -4.63
N SER A 342 -24.79 16.84 -4.20
CA SER A 342 -23.65 15.99 -3.78
C SER A 342 -23.94 14.46 -3.82
N LEU A 343 -22.89 13.68 -4.13
CA LEU A 343 -22.32 12.41 -3.61
C LEU A 343 -23.16 11.17 -3.19
N SER A 344 -22.72 10.01 -3.72
CA SER A 344 -23.01 8.63 -3.30
C SER A 344 -21.83 7.98 -2.56
N SER A 345 -22.11 6.82 -1.94
CA SER A 345 -21.30 6.00 -1.03
C SER A 345 -20.17 5.17 -1.66
N ALA A 346 -19.17 4.81 -0.83
CA ALA A 346 -18.03 3.93 -1.12
C ALA A 346 -18.40 2.43 -1.10
N ALA A 347 -17.55 1.61 -1.73
CA ALA A 347 -17.74 0.17 -1.94
C ALA A 347 -17.45 -0.69 -0.69
N ALA A 348 -18.19 -1.79 -0.60
CA ALA A 348 -18.22 -2.83 0.44
C ALA A 348 -16.96 -3.71 0.53
N ASN A 349 -16.42 -3.95 1.73
CA ASN A 349 -15.48 -5.06 1.98
C ASN A 349 -16.27 -6.32 2.34
N MET A 350 -16.07 -7.43 1.61
CA MET A 350 -16.73 -8.72 1.89
C MET A 350 -15.82 -9.62 2.72
N VAL A 351 -16.37 -10.27 3.76
CA VAL A 351 -15.70 -11.25 4.62
C VAL A 351 -16.59 -12.46 4.83
N LYS A 352 -16.04 -13.65 5.11
CA LYS A 352 -16.86 -14.81 5.48
C LYS A 352 -17.28 -14.77 6.94
N ALA A 353 -18.51 -15.18 7.20
CA ALA A 353 -19.05 -15.32 8.55
C ALA A 353 -20.13 -16.41 8.63
N ILE A 354 -20.39 -16.88 9.85
CA ILE A 354 -21.54 -17.71 10.16
C ILE A 354 -22.76 -16.82 10.44
N ARG A 355 -23.85 -17.01 9.69
CA ARG A 355 -25.10 -16.25 9.82
C ARG A 355 -26.25 -17.12 10.32
N VAL A 356 -27.08 -16.52 11.16
CA VAL A 356 -28.33 -17.09 11.66
C VAL A 356 -29.47 -16.21 11.15
N HIS A 357 -30.21 -16.70 10.16
CA HIS A 357 -31.37 -16.01 9.58
C HIS A 357 -32.68 -16.30 10.31
N GLU A 358 -32.74 -17.46 10.97
CA GLU A 358 -33.87 -17.91 11.78
C GLU A 358 -33.37 -18.67 13.01
N LEU A 359 -34.17 -18.67 14.08
CA LEU A 359 -33.81 -19.33 15.34
C LEU A 359 -34.05 -20.85 15.23
N GLY A 360 -33.15 -21.66 15.78
CA GLY A 360 -33.31 -23.11 15.71
C GLY A 360 -32.13 -23.96 16.19
N GLY A 361 -32.08 -25.18 15.69
CA GLY A 361 -30.98 -26.13 15.91
C GLY A 361 -29.70 -25.74 15.14
N PRO A 362 -28.60 -26.49 15.25
CA PRO A 362 -27.34 -26.15 14.60
C PRO A 362 -27.42 -25.91 13.09
N GLN A 363 -28.35 -26.53 12.38
CA GLN A 363 -28.56 -26.41 10.93
C GLN A 363 -28.91 -24.99 10.43
N VAL A 364 -29.29 -24.08 11.33
CA VAL A 364 -29.59 -22.67 10.99
C VAL A 364 -28.32 -21.82 10.84
N LEU A 365 -27.16 -22.33 11.26
CA LEU A 365 -25.86 -21.68 11.07
C LEU A 365 -25.43 -21.84 9.61
N LYS A 366 -25.33 -20.72 8.89
CA LYS A 366 -24.97 -20.68 7.46
C LYS A 366 -23.62 -20.00 7.25
N TRP A 367 -22.74 -20.62 6.45
CA TRP A 367 -21.45 -20.03 6.08
C TRP A 367 -21.61 -19.16 4.83
N GLU A 368 -21.45 -17.84 4.97
CA GLU A 368 -21.85 -16.86 3.96
C GLU A 368 -20.85 -15.69 3.86
N ASP A 369 -20.83 -15.02 2.71
CA ASP A 369 -20.13 -13.73 2.54
C ASP A 369 -20.97 -12.59 3.12
N VAL A 370 -20.33 -11.71 3.88
CA VAL A 370 -20.95 -10.60 4.59
C VAL A 370 -20.14 -9.34 4.37
N GLU A 371 -20.84 -8.23 4.09
CA GLU A 371 -20.20 -6.92 4.02
C GLU A 371 -19.86 -6.39 5.42
N ILE A 372 -18.61 -5.94 5.61
CA ILE A 372 -18.16 -5.21 6.79
C ILE A 372 -17.69 -3.80 6.40
N GLY A 373 -18.20 -2.77 7.08
CA GLY A 373 -17.82 -1.37 6.84
C GLY A 373 -16.48 -1.00 7.49
N GLU A 374 -16.11 0.30 7.48
CA GLU A 374 -14.95 0.82 8.21
C GLU A 374 -15.24 1.07 9.71
N PRO A 375 -14.25 0.91 10.62
CA PRO A 375 -14.45 1.18 12.04
C PRO A 375 -14.77 2.67 12.28
N LYS A 376 -15.80 2.94 13.08
CA LYS A 376 -16.19 4.31 13.47
C LYS A 376 -15.30 4.84 14.60
N GLU A 377 -15.56 6.07 15.03
CA GLU A 377 -14.89 6.67 16.18
C GLU A 377 -14.97 5.76 17.42
N GLY A 378 -13.82 5.46 18.04
CA GLY A 378 -13.71 4.58 19.20
C GLY A 378 -13.83 3.08 18.90
N GLU A 379 -13.95 2.67 17.63
CA GLU A 379 -14.03 1.27 17.20
C GLU A 379 -12.71 0.79 16.58
N VAL A 380 -12.52 -0.52 16.59
CA VAL A 380 -11.38 -1.22 16.01
C VAL A 380 -11.89 -2.40 15.21
N ARG A 381 -11.29 -2.64 14.04
CA ARG A 381 -11.48 -3.88 13.28
C ARG A 381 -10.43 -4.89 13.71
N VAL A 382 -10.88 -6.06 14.16
CA VAL A 382 -10.03 -7.19 14.56
C VAL A 382 -10.19 -8.31 13.54
N ARG A 383 -9.07 -8.84 13.06
CA ARG A 383 -9.02 -10.05 12.24
C ARG A 383 -8.74 -11.24 13.14
N HIS A 384 -9.66 -12.21 13.18
CA HIS A 384 -9.54 -13.33 14.11
C HIS A 384 -8.46 -14.33 13.70
N THR A 385 -7.72 -14.83 14.68
CA THR A 385 -6.84 -16.00 14.51
C THR A 385 -7.44 -17.25 15.12
N ALA A 386 -8.24 -17.09 16.17
CA ALA A 386 -9.01 -18.17 16.81
C ALA A 386 -10.23 -17.58 17.52
N ILE A 387 -11.32 -18.35 17.58
CA ILE A 387 -12.61 -17.91 18.12
C ILE A 387 -13.07 -18.90 19.19
N GLY A 388 -13.42 -18.38 20.37
CA GLY A 388 -13.90 -19.20 21.47
C GLY A 388 -15.37 -19.56 21.32
N ILE A 389 -15.71 -20.84 21.47
CA ILE A 389 -17.10 -21.29 21.52
C ILE A 389 -17.59 -21.30 22.96
N ASN A 390 -18.75 -20.67 23.17
CA ASN A 390 -19.40 -20.55 24.45
C ASN A 390 -20.86 -21.02 24.37
N PHE A 391 -21.37 -21.59 25.48
CA PHE A 391 -22.76 -22.07 25.51
C PHE A 391 -23.78 -20.92 25.33
N ILE A 392 -23.38 -19.68 25.61
CA ILE A 392 -24.18 -18.48 25.33
C ILE A 392 -24.47 -18.30 23.83
N ASP A 393 -23.57 -18.74 22.95
CA ASP A 393 -23.76 -18.68 21.49
C ASP A 393 -24.95 -19.55 21.07
N VAL A 394 -25.11 -20.72 21.73
CA VAL A 394 -26.27 -21.63 21.57
C VAL A 394 -27.56 -20.95 22.06
N TYR A 395 -27.51 -20.20 23.16
CA TYR A 395 -28.69 -19.50 23.68
C TYR A 395 -29.22 -18.43 22.74
N PHE A 396 -28.33 -17.66 22.09
CA PHE A 396 -28.74 -16.71 21.06
C PHE A 396 -29.31 -17.41 19.84
N ARG A 397 -28.67 -18.48 19.34
CA ARG A 397 -29.16 -19.26 18.20
C ARG A 397 -30.54 -19.89 18.45
N LYS A 398 -30.80 -20.37 19.67
CA LYS A 398 -32.10 -20.96 20.06
C LYS A 398 -33.17 -19.93 20.45
N GLY A 399 -32.82 -18.65 20.57
CA GLY A 399 -33.75 -17.61 21.01
C GLY A 399 -34.01 -17.58 22.52
N VAL A 400 -33.25 -18.33 23.32
CA VAL A 400 -33.28 -18.22 24.80
C VAL A 400 -32.81 -16.82 25.21
N TYR A 401 -31.79 -16.30 24.52
CA TYR A 401 -31.42 -14.90 24.58
C TYR A 401 -31.79 -14.20 23.29
N LYS A 402 -32.36 -12.99 23.43
CA LYS A 402 -32.80 -12.18 22.31
C LYS A 402 -31.59 -11.57 21.60
N ALA A 403 -31.34 -11.98 20.37
CA ALA A 403 -30.40 -11.29 19.49
C ALA A 403 -30.95 -9.90 19.10
N PRO A 404 -30.08 -8.91 18.81
CA PRO A 404 -30.53 -7.56 18.43
C PRO A 404 -31.39 -7.54 17.15
N SER A 405 -31.06 -8.40 16.17
CA SER A 405 -31.78 -8.52 14.90
C SER A 405 -31.52 -9.89 14.26
N LEU A 406 -32.30 -10.25 13.25
CA LEU A 406 -32.01 -11.33 12.30
C LEU A 406 -31.81 -10.71 10.90
N PRO A 407 -30.83 -11.17 10.11
CA PRO A 407 -29.83 -12.15 10.47
C PRO A 407 -28.75 -11.60 11.41
N PHE A 408 -28.20 -12.43 12.30
CA PHE A 408 -27.03 -12.08 13.13
C PHE A 408 -25.87 -13.07 12.94
N THR A 409 -24.66 -12.63 13.28
CA THR A 409 -23.46 -13.48 13.37
C THR A 409 -23.25 -13.89 14.83
N PRO A 410 -23.15 -15.19 15.17
CA PRO A 410 -22.92 -15.65 16.54
C PRO A 410 -21.52 -15.34 17.08
N GLY A 411 -21.31 -15.64 18.37
CA GLY A 411 -20.00 -15.59 19.00
C GLY A 411 -19.75 -14.32 19.80
N VAL A 412 -19.22 -14.50 21.02
CA VAL A 412 -18.93 -13.42 21.99
C VAL A 412 -17.46 -13.35 22.42
N GLU A 413 -16.63 -14.29 21.96
CA GLU A 413 -15.23 -14.45 22.39
C GLU A 413 -14.34 -14.68 21.18
N GLY A 414 -13.18 -14.04 21.17
CA GLY A 414 -12.19 -14.19 20.09
C GLY A 414 -10.84 -13.59 20.44
N VAL A 415 -9.83 -14.01 19.68
CA VAL A 415 -8.49 -13.41 19.66
C VAL A 415 -8.14 -13.07 18.22
N GLY A 416 -7.39 -12.01 18.02
CA GLY A 416 -6.98 -11.60 16.69
C GLY A 416 -5.97 -10.48 16.69
N VAL A 417 -5.69 -10.01 15.48
CA VAL A 417 -4.79 -8.89 15.23
C VAL A 417 -5.62 -7.67 14.85
N VAL A 418 -5.28 -6.52 15.42
CA VAL A 418 -5.87 -5.24 15.04
C VAL A 418 -5.55 -4.93 13.57
N ALA A 419 -6.57 -4.89 12.73
CA ALA A 419 -6.46 -4.69 11.28
C ALA A 419 -6.72 -3.23 10.86
N ALA A 420 -7.60 -2.53 11.56
CA ALA A 420 -7.87 -1.11 11.34
C ALA A 420 -8.32 -0.44 12.65
N VAL A 421 -8.01 0.85 12.80
CA VAL A 421 -8.31 1.62 14.00
C VAL A 421 -9.13 2.85 13.61
N GLY A 422 -10.28 3.02 14.26
CA GLY A 422 -11.15 4.18 14.07
C GLY A 422 -10.60 5.44 14.73
N VAL A 423 -11.14 6.60 14.35
CA VAL A 423 -10.74 7.90 14.91
C VAL A 423 -10.87 7.89 16.44
N GLY A 424 -9.94 8.54 17.15
CA GLY A 424 -10.01 8.73 18.60
C GLY A 424 -9.48 7.58 19.46
N VAL A 425 -9.09 6.45 18.87
CA VAL A 425 -8.40 5.36 19.58
C VAL A 425 -6.91 5.69 19.69
N THR A 426 -6.36 5.70 20.91
CA THR A 426 -4.96 6.11 21.17
C THR A 426 -4.12 5.05 21.88
N ASP A 427 -4.75 4.03 22.48
CA ASP A 427 -4.11 2.98 23.27
C ASP A 427 -3.92 1.67 22.49
N MET A 428 -4.21 1.66 21.18
CA MET A 428 -4.07 0.51 20.29
C MET A 428 -3.62 0.94 18.90
N GLN A 429 -2.90 0.06 18.21
CA GLN A 429 -2.44 0.27 16.84
C GLN A 429 -2.62 -0.98 15.98
N VAL A 430 -2.58 -0.79 14.66
CA VAL A 430 -2.59 -1.91 13.70
C VAL A 430 -1.40 -2.83 13.97
N GLY A 431 -1.67 -4.14 14.03
CA GLY A 431 -0.68 -5.18 14.35
C GLY A 431 -0.70 -5.66 15.80
N ASP A 432 -1.39 -4.98 16.72
CA ASP A 432 -1.51 -5.44 18.10
C ASP A 432 -2.31 -6.74 18.19
N VAL A 433 -1.88 -7.68 19.04
CA VAL A 433 -2.61 -8.91 19.34
C VAL A 433 -3.56 -8.65 20.50
N VAL A 434 -4.85 -8.80 20.24
CA VAL A 434 -5.92 -8.49 21.18
C VAL A 434 -6.88 -9.66 21.33
N ALA A 435 -7.37 -9.87 22.55
CA ALA A 435 -8.44 -10.79 22.87
C ALA A 435 -9.66 -10.02 23.39
N TYR A 436 -10.83 -10.65 23.36
CA TYR A 436 -12.02 -10.08 23.97
C TYR A 436 -13.03 -11.15 24.37
N SER A 437 -13.88 -10.78 25.32
CA SER A 437 -15.14 -11.46 25.61
C SER A 437 -16.20 -10.41 25.88
N HIS A 438 -17.11 -10.20 24.92
CA HIS A 438 -18.06 -9.09 24.96
C HIS A 438 -19.44 -9.50 24.40
N ARG A 439 -20.50 -8.86 24.89
CA ARG A 439 -21.89 -9.15 24.48
C ARG A 439 -22.21 -8.80 23.03
N SER A 440 -21.34 -8.04 22.36
CA SER A 440 -21.49 -7.76 20.92
C SER A 440 -21.28 -9.06 20.16
N LEU A 441 -22.35 -9.54 19.54
CA LEU A 441 -22.33 -10.76 18.75
C LEU A 441 -21.54 -10.55 17.46
N GLY A 442 -20.77 -11.56 17.08
CA GLY A 442 -20.21 -11.65 15.73
C GLY A 442 -18.80 -12.21 15.66
N SER A 443 -18.28 -12.85 16.71
CA SER A 443 -16.92 -13.40 16.63
C SER A 443 -16.80 -14.53 15.60
N TYR A 444 -17.89 -15.15 15.15
CA TYR A 444 -17.88 -16.22 14.15
C TYR A 444 -17.76 -15.64 12.73
N ALA A 445 -16.70 -14.87 12.50
CA ALA A 445 -16.39 -14.18 11.25
C ALA A 445 -14.86 -14.05 11.10
N GLU A 446 -14.39 -13.84 9.88
CA GLU A 446 -12.99 -13.50 9.58
C GLU A 446 -12.56 -12.19 10.23
N GLU A 447 -13.41 -11.16 10.16
CA GLU A 447 -13.15 -9.87 10.77
C GLU A 447 -14.39 -9.37 11.53
N HIS A 448 -14.16 -8.61 12.61
CA HIS A 448 -15.21 -8.04 13.45
C HIS A 448 -14.85 -6.61 13.87
N ILE A 449 -15.82 -5.69 13.82
CA ILE A 449 -15.67 -4.32 14.33
C ILE A 449 -16.30 -4.21 15.71
N LEU A 450 -15.51 -3.84 16.71
CA LEU A 450 -15.95 -3.69 18.09
C LEU A 450 -15.31 -2.48 18.78
N PRO A 451 -15.91 -1.96 19.87
CA PRO A 451 -15.35 -0.82 20.60
C PRO A 451 -13.96 -1.14 21.16
N ALA A 452 -12.98 -0.25 20.95
CA ALA A 452 -11.61 -0.40 21.43
C ALA A 452 -11.54 -0.64 22.95
N SER A 453 -12.43 0.02 23.70
CA SER A 453 -12.55 -0.12 25.15
C SER A 453 -12.88 -1.54 25.65
N LYS A 454 -13.24 -2.45 24.75
CA LYS A 454 -13.56 -3.86 25.06
C LYS A 454 -12.45 -4.84 24.67
N LEU A 455 -11.38 -4.36 24.03
CA LEU A 455 -10.26 -5.19 23.59
C LEU A 455 -9.17 -5.29 24.67
N ILE A 456 -8.66 -6.48 24.90
CA ILE A 456 -7.67 -6.79 25.93
C ILE A 456 -6.33 -7.09 25.24
N PRO A 457 -5.23 -6.41 25.58
CA PRO A 457 -3.90 -6.77 25.07
C PRO A 457 -3.52 -8.19 25.49
N VAL A 458 -3.04 -9.01 24.56
CA VAL A 458 -2.56 -10.37 24.85
C VAL A 458 -1.05 -10.34 25.11
N PRO A 459 -0.58 -10.80 26.29
CA PRO A 459 0.85 -10.88 26.55
C PRO A 459 1.55 -11.82 25.56
N PRO A 460 2.76 -11.50 25.08
CA PRO A 460 3.47 -12.34 24.09
C PRO A 460 3.74 -13.78 24.53
N SER A 461 3.76 -14.03 25.85
CA SER A 461 3.94 -15.37 26.43
C SER A 461 2.69 -16.25 26.36
N ILE A 462 1.55 -15.71 25.93
CA ILE A 462 0.28 -16.43 25.89
C ILE A 462 0.00 -16.86 24.45
N ASP A 463 -0.15 -18.17 24.25
CA ASP A 463 -0.58 -18.75 22.97
C ASP A 463 -1.94 -18.14 22.55
N PRO A 464 -2.10 -17.66 21.30
CA PRO A 464 -3.36 -17.11 20.83
C PRO A 464 -4.56 -18.05 20.99
N ILE A 465 -4.42 -19.37 20.75
CA ILE A 465 -5.50 -20.35 20.95
C ILE A 465 -5.94 -20.38 22.41
N VAL A 466 -4.98 -20.25 23.34
CA VAL A 466 -5.28 -20.08 24.76
C VAL A 466 -5.99 -18.75 25.00
N GLY A 467 -5.52 -17.65 24.42
CA GLY A 467 -6.17 -16.33 24.47
C GLY A 467 -7.63 -16.35 23.99
N ALA A 468 -7.92 -17.04 22.88
CA ALA A 468 -9.26 -17.18 22.32
C ALA A 468 -10.22 -18.01 23.18
N SER A 469 -9.70 -18.83 24.08
CA SER A 469 -10.49 -19.83 24.80
C SER A 469 -10.64 -19.55 26.30
N ILE A 470 -9.98 -18.50 26.80
CA ILE A 470 -9.84 -18.23 28.22
C ILE A 470 -10.46 -16.91 28.69
N MET A 471 -10.81 -15.98 27.79
CA MET A 471 -11.32 -14.66 28.20
C MET A 471 -12.67 -14.74 28.91
N CYS A 472 -13.69 -15.28 28.24
CA CYS A 472 -15.03 -15.45 28.79
C CYS A 472 -15.00 -16.34 30.03
N LYS A 473 -14.30 -17.47 29.93
CA LYS A 473 -14.32 -18.54 30.93
C LYS A 473 -13.47 -18.17 32.15
N GLY A 474 -12.25 -17.70 31.91
CA GLY A 474 -11.32 -17.29 32.95
C GLY A 474 -11.80 -16.07 33.72
N MET A 475 -12.31 -15.03 33.05
CA MET A 475 -12.87 -13.87 33.76
C MET A 475 -14.15 -14.23 34.52
N THR A 476 -14.94 -15.18 34.00
CA THR A 476 -16.09 -15.73 34.75
C THR A 476 -15.62 -16.44 36.02
N THR A 477 -14.65 -17.35 35.89
CA THR A 477 -14.02 -18.02 37.04
C THR A 477 -13.49 -17.01 38.08
N ARG A 478 -12.81 -15.95 37.64
CA ARG A 478 -12.27 -14.91 38.52
C ARG A 478 -13.37 -14.25 39.35
N PHE A 479 -14.38 -13.66 38.70
CA PHE A 479 -15.40 -12.92 39.46
C PHE A 479 -16.23 -13.85 40.35
N LEU A 480 -16.46 -15.10 39.93
CA LEU A 480 -17.17 -16.10 40.73
C LEU A 480 -16.43 -16.36 42.05
N LEU A 481 -15.12 -16.63 42.00
CA LEU A 481 -14.30 -16.97 43.15
C LEU A 481 -13.86 -15.78 44.02
N GLN A 482 -13.90 -14.56 43.48
CA GLN A 482 -13.33 -13.39 44.17
C GLN A 482 -14.37 -12.32 44.50
N ARG A 483 -15.45 -12.19 43.71
CA ARG A 483 -16.44 -11.10 43.86
C ARG A 483 -17.85 -11.59 44.22
N CYS A 484 -18.32 -12.73 43.68
CA CYS A 484 -19.61 -13.30 44.10
C CYS A 484 -19.51 -13.97 45.47
N PHE A 485 -18.52 -14.85 45.64
CA PHE A 485 -18.18 -15.44 46.92
C PHE A 485 -16.65 -15.53 46.98
N LYS A 486 -16.03 -14.75 47.87
CA LYS A 486 -14.58 -14.76 48.05
C LYS A 486 -14.17 -16.10 48.67
N VAL A 487 -13.57 -16.97 47.86
CA VAL A 487 -13.07 -18.27 48.31
C VAL A 487 -11.79 -18.08 49.11
N GLU A 488 -11.73 -18.73 50.28
CA GLU A 488 -10.62 -18.67 51.22
C GLU A 488 -10.23 -20.10 51.63
N PRO A 489 -9.00 -20.30 52.14
CA PRO A 489 -8.56 -21.61 52.60
C PRO A 489 -9.53 -22.23 53.61
N GLY A 490 -9.84 -23.52 53.42
CA GLY A 490 -10.76 -24.26 54.28
C GLY A 490 -12.24 -24.20 53.89
N HIS A 491 -12.64 -23.38 52.91
CA HIS A 491 -13.97 -23.47 52.33
C HIS A 491 -14.15 -24.78 51.54
N THR A 492 -15.34 -25.37 51.61
CA THR A 492 -15.79 -26.49 50.78
C THR A 492 -16.76 -25.99 49.73
N ILE A 493 -16.49 -26.29 48.46
CA ILE A 493 -17.29 -25.79 47.34
C ILE A 493 -17.84 -26.94 46.49
N LEU A 494 -19.03 -26.77 45.94
CA LEU A 494 -19.60 -27.66 44.93
C LEU A 494 -19.57 -26.98 43.55
N VAL A 495 -19.00 -27.65 42.56
CA VAL A 495 -18.92 -27.17 41.17
C VAL A 495 -19.67 -28.13 40.25
N HIS A 496 -20.74 -27.65 39.62
CA HIS A 496 -21.42 -28.42 38.59
C HIS A 496 -20.71 -28.32 37.23
N ALA A 497 -20.80 -29.40 36.45
CA ALA A 497 -20.10 -29.55 35.17
C ALA A 497 -18.58 -29.31 35.30
N ALA A 498 -17.95 -29.99 36.28
CA ALA A 498 -16.56 -29.75 36.68
C ALA A 498 -15.51 -29.98 35.57
N ALA A 499 -15.83 -30.78 34.55
CA ALA A 499 -14.97 -30.99 33.37
C ALA A 499 -15.33 -30.11 32.15
N GLY A 500 -16.28 -29.19 32.31
CA GLY A 500 -16.67 -28.20 31.30
C GLY A 500 -15.73 -26.99 31.30
N GLY A 501 -15.90 -26.09 30.33
CA GLY A 501 -14.98 -24.96 30.12
C GLY A 501 -14.77 -24.06 31.35
N VAL A 502 -15.82 -23.62 32.04
CA VAL A 502 -15.69 -22.81 33.27
C VAL A 502 -15.40 -23.70 34.49
N GLY A 503 -16.04 -24.87 34.57
CA GLY A 503 -15.89 -25.81 35.69
C GLY A 503 -14.44 -26.23 35.91
N SER A 504 -13.73 -26.58 34.83
CA SER A 504 -12.33 -27.00 34.88
C SER A 504 -11.43 -25.89 35.46
N LEU A 505 -11.63 -24.64 35.04
CA LEU A 505 -10.86 -23.50 35.54
C LEU A 505 -11.21 -23.14 36.99
N LEU A 506 -12.50 -23.24 37.35
CA LEU A 506 -12.98 -23.06 38.73
C LEU A 506 -12.31 -24.06 39.68
N CYS A 507 -12.26 -25.33 39.30
CA CYS A 507 -11.63 -26.38 40.11
C CYS A 507 -10.13 -26.08 40.33
N GLN A 508 -9.42 -25.73 39.25
CA GLN A 508 -7.97 -25.45 39.33
C GLN A 508 -7.70 -24.27 40.26
N TRP A 509 -8.39 -23.16 40.03
CA TRP A 509 -8.14 -21.94 40.79
C TRP A 509 -8.60 -22.08 42.23
N ALA A 510 -9.79 -22.63 42.49
CA ALA A 510 -10.28 -22.83 43.86
C ALA A 510 -9.37 -23.75 44.68
N ASN A 511 -8.83 -24.81 44.08
CA ASN A 511 -7.86 -25.68 44.73
C ASN A 511 -6.59 -24.89 45.13
N THR A 512 -6.06 -24.04 44.25
CA THR A 512 -4.90 -23.19 44.60
C THR A 512 -5.19 -22.13 45.67
N LEU A 513 -6.46 -21.77 45.88
CA LEU A 513 -6.89 -20.91 46.99
C LEU A 513 -7.06 -21.69 48.31
N GLY A 514 -6.85 -23.00 48.32
CA GLY A 514 -6.95 -23.84 49.51
C GLY A 514 -8.36 -24.33 49.83
N ALA A 515 -9.28 -24.30 48.85
CA ALA A 515 -10.63 -24.84 49.04
C ALA A 515 -10.70 -26.35 48.76
N THR A 516 -11.56 -27.05 49.50
CA THR A 516 -11.95 -28.43 49.20
C THR A 516 -12.98 -28.41 48.08
N VAL A 517 -12.60 -28.92 46.90
CA VAL A 517 -13.45 -28.86 45.69
C VAL A 517 -14.18 -30.19 45.49
N ILE A 518 -15.52 -30.14 45.50
CA ILE A 518 -16.41 -31.24 45.09
C ILE A 518 -16.93 -30.94 43.69
N GLY A 519 -16.64 -31.79 42.71
CA GLY A 519 -17.06 -31.62 41.32
C GLY A 519 -18.09 -32.65 40.87
N THR A 520 -19.13 -32.24 40.14
CA THR A 520 -20.06 -33.18 39.49
C THR A 520 -19.79 -33.30 37.98
N VAL A 521 -19.85 -34.53 37.47
CA VAL A 521 -19.60 -34.87 36.06
C VAL A 521 -20.54 -35.97 35.56
N SER A 522 -20.62 -36.15 34.24
CA SER A 522 -21.57 -37.09 33.62
C SER A 522 -21.00 -38.48 33.29
N ASN A 523 -19.69 -38.68 33.38
CA ASN A 523 -19.05 -39.97 33.05
C ASN A 523 -17.62 -40.06 33.62
N LYS A 524 -17.04 -41.26 33.54
CA LYS A 524 -15.70 -41.59 34.07
C LYS A 524 -14.55 -40.83 33.40
N VAL A 525 -14.65 -40.54 32.10
CA VAL A 525 -13.63 -39.76 31.37
C VAL A 525 -13.56 -38.34 31.93
N LYS A 526 -14.72 -37.69 32.10
CA LYS A 526 -14.83 -36.38 32.73
C LYS A 526 -14.44 -36.42 34.21
N ALA A 527 -14.62 -37.55 34.90
CA ALA A 527 -14.22 -37.69 36.29
C ALA A 527 -12.70 -37.68 36.46
N ALA A 528 -11.97 -38.36 35.59
CA ALA A 528 -10.51 -38.31 35.57
C ALA A 528 -10.01 -36.88 35.33
N GLN A 529 -10.59 -36.18 34.35
CA GLN A 529 -10.29 -34.79 34.05
C GLN A 529 -10.54 -33.86 35.25
N ALA A 530 -11.71 -33.94 35.89
CA ALA A 530 -12.04 -33.10 37.04
C ALA A 530 -11.07 -33.32 38.21
N LYS A 531 -10.62 -34.56 38.43
CA LYS A 531 -9.61 -34.88 39.44
C LYS A 531 -8.25 -34.23 39.13
N GLU A 532 -7.80 -34.29 37.88
CA GLU A 532 -6.57 -33.59 37.44
C GLU A 532 -6.67 -32.07 37.60
N ASP A 533 -7.87 -31.52 37.43
CA ASP A 533 -8.14 -30.10 37.57
C ASP A 533 -8.31 -29.66 39.03
N GLY A 534 -8.07 -30.53 40.01
CA GLY A 534 -8.05 -30.17 41.44
C GLY A 534 -9.34 -30.45 42.21
N CYS A 535 -10.28 -31.21 41.64
CA CYS A 535 -11.37 -31.78 42.45
C CYS A 535 -10.80 -32.79 43.45
N HIS A 536 -11.07 -32.54 44.73
CA HIS A 536 -10.75 -33.46 45.81
C HIS A 536 -11.73 -34.64 45.82
N HIS A 537 -13.00 -34.33 45.53
CA HIS A 537 -14.06 -35.31 45.38
C HIS A 537 -14.76 -35.11 44.05
N VAL A 538 -15.04 -36.20 43.35
CA VAL A 538 -15.73 -36.19 42.05
C VAL A 538 -16.93 -37.11 42.12
N ILE A 539 -18.09 -36.61 41.69
CA ILE A 539 -19.38 -37.29 41.72
C ILE A 539 -19.84 -37.50 40.29
N ILE A 540 -20.07 -38.75 39.90
CA ILE A 540 -20.67 -39.08 38.59
C ILE A 540 -22.18 -39.11 38.78
N TYR A 541 -22.86 -37.99 38.52
CA TYR A 541 -24.28 -37.81 38.88
C TYR A 541 -25.24 -38.74 38.12
N THR A 542 -24.77 -39.43 37.09
CA THR A 542 -25.53 -40.46 36.36
C THR A 542 -25.46 -41.84 37.02
N GLU A 543 -24.54 -42.04 37.96
CA GLU A 543 -24.31 -43.29 38.69
C GLU A 543 -24.74 -43.19 40.17
N GLU A 544 -24.68 -42.00 40.76
CA GLU A 544 -25.00 -41.77 42.18
C GLU A 544 -25.70 -40.41 42.43
N ASP A 545 -26.47 -40.33 43.51
CA ASP A 545 -27.16 -39.11 43.95
C ASP A 545 -26.15 -38.11 44.54
N PHE A 546 -26.00 -36.96 43.88
CA PHE A 546 -25.01 -35.97 44.27
C PHE A 546 -25.34 -35.27 45.60
N VAL A 547 -26.62 -35.15 45.99
CA VAL A 547 -27.02 -34.53 47.26
C VAL A 547 -26.64 -35.43 48.42
N ALA A 548 -26.95 -36.73 48.31
CA ALA A 548 -26.55 -37.73 49.30
C ALA A 548 -25.03 -37.78 49.45
N ARG A 549 -24.30 -37.78 48.33
CA ARG A 549 -22.84 -37.84 48.34
C ARG A 549 -22.19 -36.58 48.92
N VAL A 550 -22.70 -35.39 48.60
CA VAL A 550 -22.23 -34.14 49.21
C VAL A 550 -22.48 -34.13 50.72
N ASN A 551 -23.64 -34.61 51.17
CA ASN A 551 -23.92 -34.74 52.61
C ASN A 551 -22.93 -35.68 53.30
N GLU A 552 -22.59 -36.81 52.67
CA GLU A 552 -21.59 -37.74 53.22
C GLU A 552 -20.20 -37.08 53.31
N ILE A 553 -19.73 -36.46 52.22
CA ILE A 553 -18.41 -35.78 52.16
C ILE A 553 -18.31 -34.67 53.20
N THR A 554 -19.41 -33.93 53.43
CA THR A 554 -19.45 -32.78 54.34
C THR A 554 -19.93 -33.13 55.75
N SER A 555 -20.12 -34.42 56.08
CA SER A 555 -20.66 -34.87 57.37
C SER A 555 -22.01 -34.20 57.74
N GLY A 556 -22.86 -33.97 56.75
CA GLY A 556 -24.17 -33.34 56.90
C GLY A 556 -24.17 -31.83 57.11
N ILE A 557 -23.00 -31.18 57.09
CA ILE A 557 -22.86 -29.73 57.29
C ILE A 557 -23.30 -28.96 56.02
N GLY A 558 -23.03 -29.52 54.84
CA GLY A 558 -23.22 -28.86 53.55
C GLY A 558 -22.04 -27.98 53.15
N VAL A 559 -22.08 -27.44 51.92
CA VAL A 559 -21.02 -26.61 51.33
C VAL A 559 -21.25 -25.11 51.56
N GLU A 560 -20.16 -24.34 51.59
CA GLU A 560 -20.19 -22.88 51.67
C GLU A 560 -20.88 -22.25 50.46
N VAL A 561 -20.57 -22.76 49.26
CA VAL A 561 -21.03 -22.21 48.00
C VAL A 561 -21.22 -23.32 46.97
N VAL A 562 -22.30 -23.20 46.19
CA VAL A 562 -22.53 -24.00 44.98
C VAL A 562 -22.40 -23.09 43.76
N TYR A 563 -21.55 -23.50 42.82
CA TYR A 563 -21.41 -22.91 41.49
C TYR A 563 -22.20 -23.76 40.48
N ASP A 564 -23.42 -23.30 40.14
CA ASP A 564 -24.35 -24.01 39.26
C ASP A 564 -24.42 -23.36 37.87
N SER A 565 -23.89 -24.08 36.87
CA SER A 565 -23.98 -23.75 35.45
C SER A 565 -25.03 -24.55 34.67
N VAL A 566 -25.65 -25.56 35.31
CA VAL A 566 -26.56 -26.51 34.68
C VAL A 566 -28.00 -26.03 34.74
N GLY A 567 -28.43 -25.48 35.88
CA GLY A 567 -29.75 -24.86 36.04
C GLY A 567 -30.83 -25.88 36.40
N LYS A 568 -31.86 -26.03 35.56
CA LYS A 568 -33.11 -26.74 35.90
C LYS A 568 -32.91 -28.09 36.61
N ASP A 569 -31.98 -28.91 36.14
CA ASP A 569 -31.84 -30.30 36.62
C ASP A 569 -31.11 -30.40 37.96
N THR A 570 -30.36 -29.36 38.34
CA THR A 570 -29.47 -29.35 39.52
C THR A 570 -29.91 -28.36 40.59
N PHE A 571 -30.84 -27.45 40.28
CA PHE A 571 -31.14 -26.29 41.10
C PHE A 571 -31.61 -26.64 42.52
N GLU A 572 -32.64 -27.48 42.64
CA GLU A 572 -33.20 -27.87 43.95
C GLU A 572 -32.19 -28.67 44.79
N GLY A 573 -31.48 -29.61 44.16
CA GLY A 573 -30.42 -30.36 44.84
C GLY A 573 -29.26 -29.47 45.30
N SER A 574 -28.90 -28.46 44.50
CA SER A 574 -27.89 -27.46 44.88
C SER A 574 -28.29 -26.68 46.13
N LEU A 575 -29.56 -26.25 46.23
CA LEU A 575 -30.07 -25.60 47.45
C LEU A 575 -30.00 -26.54 48.67
N ALA A 576 -30.29 -27.82 48.47
CA ALA A 576 -30.21 -28.82 49.54
C ALA A 576 -28.76 -29.03 50.04
N CYS A 577 -27.77 -28.98 49.14
CA CYS A 577 -26.35 -29.14 49.46
C CYS A 577 -25.72 -28.00 50.27
N LEU A 578 -26.36 -26.83 50.33
CA LEU A 578 -25.80 -25.66 51.02
C LEU A 578 -25.87 -25.80 52.55
N LYS A 579 -24.84 -25.29 53.22
CA LYS A 579 -24.85 -25.10 54.68
C LYS A 579 -25.74 -23.94 55.10
N LEU A 580 -25.93 -23.78 56.41
CA LEU A 580 -26.58 -22.59 56.97
C LEU A 580 -25.85 -21.31 56.53
N ARG A 581 -26.59 -20.37 55.92
CA ARG A 581 -26.07 -19.13 55.29
C ARG A 581 -25.14 -19.37 54.09
N GLY A 582 -25.31 -20.50 53.39
CA GLY A 582 -24.57 -20.80 52.17
C GLY A 582 -25.01 -19.96 50.95
N TYR A 583 -24.16 -19.96 49.92
CA TYR A 583 -24.32 -19.18 48.70
C TYR A 583 -24.67 -20.07 47.49
N MET A 584 -25.84 -19.85 46.90
CA MET A 584 -26.21 -20.39 45.59
C MET A 584 -25.80 -19.40 44.50
N ILE A 585 -24.79 -19.74 43.71
CA ILE A 585 -24.37 -18.95 42.55
C ILE A 585 -24.83 -19.66 41.29
N SER A 586 -25.96 -19.21 40.76
CA SER A 586 -26.58 -19.77 39.56
C SER A 586 -26.15 -18.93 38.35
N PHE A 587 -25.17 -19.38 37.57
CA PHE A 587 -24.56 -18.58 36.51
C PHE A 587 -24.73 -19.17 35.09
N GLY A 588 -25.38 -20.33 34.99
CA GLY A 588 -25.71 -20.98 33.72
C GLY A 588 -27.06 -21.71 33.77
N GLN A 589 -27.48 -22.26 32.64
CA GLN A 589 -28.76 -22.97 32.50
C GLN A 589 -28.70 -24.00 31.36
N SER A 590 -27.63 -24.79 31.29
CA SER A 590 -27.42 -25.72 30.16
C SER A 590 -28.52 -26.78 30.03
N SER A 591 -29.20 -27.16 31.11
CA SER A 591 -30.38 -28.06 31.06
C SER A 591 -31.73 -27.33 30.96
N GLY A 592 -31.72 -26.00 31.01
CA GLY A 592 -32.91 -25.16 30.97
C GLY A 592 -33.02 -24.22 32.16
N THR A 593 -33.98 -23.30 32.08
CA THR A 593 -34.27 -22.33 33.14
C THR A 593 -34.88 -23.05 34.35
N PRO A 594 -34.36 -22.82 35.57
CA PRO A 594 -35.00 -23.30 36.80
C PRO A 594 -36.43 -22.75 36.96
N ASP A 595 -37.27 -23.50 37.67
CA ASP A 595 -38.61 -23.03 38.02
C ASP A 595 -38.54 -21.80 38.96
N PRO A 596 -39.60 -20.97 39.02
CA PRO A 596 -39.63 -19.82 39.92
C PRO A 596 -39.37 -20.21 41.37
N VAL A 597 -38.37 -19.60 41.99
CA VAL A 597 -37.93 -19.93 43.35
C VAL A 597 -38.77 -19.16 44.38
N PRO A 598 -39.55 -19.84 45.23
CA PRO A 598 -40.24 -19.14 46.30
C PRO A 598 -39.21 -18.70 47.37
N LEU A 599 -39.28 -17.45 47.82
CA LEU A 599 -38.34 -16.90 48.80
C LEU A 599 -38.33 -17.68 50.13
N SER A 600 -39.43 -18.37 50.45
CA SER A 600 -39.53 -19.27 51.61
C SER A 600 -38.52 -20.42 51.54
N SER A 601 -38.17 -20.92 50.34
CA SER A 601 -37.14 -21.97 50.19
C SER A 601 -35.77 -21.49 50.67
N LEU A 602 -35.45 -20.21 50.46
CA LEU A 602 -34.19 -19.63 50.93
C LEU A 602 -34.17 -19.42 52.45
N ALA A 603 -35.33 -19.12 53.05
CA ALA A 603 -35.46 -18.86 54.48
C ALA A 603 -35.11 -20.07 55.35
N THR A 604 -35.27 -21.30 54.83
CA THR A 604 -34.99 -22.56 55.56
C THR A 604 -33.57 -22.65 56.12
N LYS A 605 -32.58 -22.05 55.42
CA LYS A 605 -31.17 -21.99 55.83
C LYS A 605 -30.59 -20.57 55.74
N SER A 606 -31.43 -19.54 55.63
CA SER A 606 -31.00 -18.14 55.40
C SER A 606 -30.03 -18.01 54.22
N LEU A 607 -30.34 -18.68 53.11
CA LEU A 607 -29.47 -18.80 51.95
C LEU A 607 -29.37 -17.49 51.17
N PHE A 608 -28.19 -17.29 50.57
CA PHE A 608 -27.97 -16.25 49.58
C PHE A 608 -28.11 -16.85 48.18
N LEU A 609 -28.91 -16.22 47.31
CA LEU A 609 -29.06 -16.62 45.92
C LEU A 609 -28.66 -15.46 45.01
N THR A 610 -27.76 -15.71 44.07
CA THR A 610 -27.40 -14.72 43.03
C THR A 610 -27.37 -15.36 41.65
N ARG A 611 -27.75 -14.55 40.65
CA ARG A 611 -27.66 -14.88 39.22
C ARG A 611 -26.73 -13.87 38.53
N PRO A 612 -25.41 -14.06 38.61
CA PRO A 612 -24.46 -13.09 38.07
C PRO A 612 -24.30 -13.21 36.56
N THR A 613 -23.75 -12.16 35.94
CA THR A 613 -23.30 -12.16 34.55
C THR A 613 -21.98 -11.43 34.43
N LEU A 614 -21.07 -11.94 33.59
CA LEU A 614 -19.73 -11.41 33.36
C LEU A 614 -19.74 -9.89 33.08
N MET A 615 -20.73 -9.43 32.31
CA MET A 615 -20.85 -8.03 31.89
C MET A 615 -21.01 -7.05 33.05
N HIS A 616 -21.53 -7.49 34.21
CA HIS A 616 -21.70 -6.62 35.39
C HIS A 616 -20.43 -6.54 36.26
N TYR A 617 -19.43 -7.37 35.99
CA TYR A 617 -18.18 -7.41 36.77
C TYR A 617 -16.97 -6.83 36.01
N ASN A 618 -17.17 -6.50 34.73
CA ASN A 618 -16.18 -5.91 33.82
C ASN A 618 -16.77 -4.68 33.10
N VAL A 619 -17.42 -3.78 33.85
CA VAL A 619 -18.17 -2.64 33.27
C VAL A 619 -17.20 -1.61 32.72
N THR A 620 -16.24 -1.21 33.55
CA THR A 620 -15.23 -0.22 33.21
C THR A 620 -14.02 -0.84 32.52
N ARG A 621 -13.26 -0.01 31.81
CA ARG A 621 -12.02 -0.44 31.15
C ARG A 621 -11.00 -1.00 32.15
N ASP A 622 -10.86 -0.35 33.30
CA ASP A 622 -9.91 -0.75 34.34
C ASP A 622 -10.31 -2.09 34.97
N GLU A 623 -11.59 -2.29 35.29
CA GLU A 623 -12.07 -3.59 35.79
C GLU A 623 -11.83 -4.72 34.78
N LEU A 624 -12.05 -4.45 33.48
CA LEU A 624 -11.80 -5.42 32.41
C LEU A 624 -10.32 -5.79 32.34
N LEU A 625 -9.42 -4.80 32.35
CA LEU A 625 -7.98 -5.02 32.27
C LEU A 625 -7.43 -5.70 33.52
N GLU A 626 -7.91 -5.34 34.70
CA GLU A 626 -7.55 -5.99 35.96
C GLU A 626 -7.98 -7.47 35.93
N ALA A 627 -9.23 -7.74 35.52
CA ALA A 627 -9.73 -9.11 35.43
C ALA A 627 -8.93 -9.96 34.44
N ALA A 628 -8.62 -9.41 33.28
CA ALA A 628 -7.83 -10.10 32.27
C ALA A 628 -6.38 -10.32 32.70
N GLY A 629 -5.77 -9.32 33.34
CA GLY A 629 -4.41 -9.39 33.88
C GLY A 629 -4.26 -10.51 34.89
N ASP A 630 -5.21 -10.64 35.83
CA ASP A 630 -5.22 -11.74 36.80
C ASP A 630 -5.33 -13.11 36.12
N VAL A 631 -6.22 -13.23 35.13
CA VAL A 631 -6.40 -14.49 34.37
C VAL A 631 -5.11 -14.86 33.64
N PHE A 632 -4.51 -13.93 32.90
CA PHE A 632 -3.26 -14.18 32.19
C PHE A 632 -2.11 -14.50 33.14
N ALA A 633 -2.03 -13.84 34.30
CA ALA A 633 -1.02 -14.14 35.31
C ALA A 633 -1.14 -15.59 35.81
N LYS A 634 -2.36 -16.10 36.02
CA LYS A 634 -2.57 -17.50 36.42
C LYS A 634 -2.28 -18.50 35.31
N VAL A 635 -2.53 -18.15 34.05
CA VAL A 635 -2.13 -18.98 32.91
C VAL A 635 -0.61 -19.02 32.82
N ALA A 636 0.06 -17.86 32.87
CA ALA A 636 1.51 -17.75 32.78
C ALA A 636 2.23 -18.48 33.93
N SER A 637 1.67 -18.46 35.14
CA SER A 637 2.23 -19.19 36.28
C SER A 637 1.92 -20.70 36.26
N GLY A 638 1.19 -21.20 35.26
CA GLY A 638 0.78 -22.61 35.16
C GLY A 638 -0.31 -23.04 36.16
N VAL A 639 -0.92 -22.09 36.88
CA VAL A 639 -2.06 -22.36 37.79
C VAL A 639 -3.31 -22.71 37.01
N LEU A 640 -3.55 -22.00 35.90
CA LEU A 640 -4.61 -22.33 34.95
C LEU A 640 -4.00 -23.00 33.72
N LYS A 641 -4.24 -24.30 33.60
CA LYS A 641 -3.96 -25.08 32.40
C LYS A 641 -5.21 -25.09 31.53
N VAL A 642 -5.15 -24.35 30.43
CA VAL A 642 -6.26 -24.22 29.49
C VAL A 642 -6.24 -25.40 28.53
N ARG A 643 -7.27 -26.27 28.61
CA ARG A 643 -7.39 -27.45 27.76
C ARG A 643 -8.29 -27.17 26.57
N VAL A 644 -7.69 -27.05 25.39
CA VAL A 644 -8.40 -26.95 24.12
C VAL A 644 -8.40 -28.34 23.47
N ASN A 645 -9.32 -29.19 23.91
CA ASN A 645 -9.39 -30.59 23.46
C ASN A 645 -10.14 -30.75 22.13
N HIS A 646 -10.87 -29.72 21.71
CA HIS A 646 -11.69 -29.76 20.50
C HIS A 646 -11.48 -28.50 19.70
N THR A 647 -11.14 -28.69 18.44
CA THR A 647 -10.91 -27.61 17.49
C THR A 647 -11.66 -27.95 16.21
N TYR A 648 -12.40 -26.99 15.67
CA TYR A 648 -13.15 -27.15 14.43
C TYR A 648 -12.80 -26.01 13.46
N PRO A 649 -12.88 -26.23 12.14
CA PRO A 649 -12.91 -25.14 11.19
C PRO A 649 -14.06 -24.16 11.49
N LEU A 650 -13.88 -22.86 11.24
CA LEU A 650 -14.96 -21.86 11.38
C LEU A 650 -16.19 -22.21 10.53
N SER A 651 -15.97 -22.78 9.34
CA SER A 651 -17.00 -23.30 8.44
C SER A 651 -17.85 -24.42 9.08
N GLU A 652 -17.32 -25.14 10.07
CA GLU A 652 -17.98 -26.23 10.78
C GLU A 652 -18.59 -25.82 12.14
N ALA A 653 -18.86 -24.53 12.36
CA ALA A 653 -19.49 -24.04 13.61
C ALA A 653 -20.78 -24.79 13.99
N ALA A 654 -21.56 -25.25 13.00
CA ALA A 654 -22.74 -26.07 13.23
C ALA A 654 -22.41 -27.40 13.93
N LYS A 655 -21.34 -28.07 13.51
CA LYS A 655 -20.89 -29.32 14.12
C LYS A 655 -20.38 -29.10 15.53
N ALA A 656 -19.62 -28.03 15.74
CA ALA A 656 -19.11 -27.67 17.05
C ALA A 656 -20.25 -27.36 18.06
N HIS A 657 -21.29 -26.65 17.62
CA HIS A 657 -22.50 -26.44 18.43
C HIS A 657 -23.24 -27.75 18.74
N GLU A 658 -23.40 -28.64 17.75
CA GLU A 658 -24.04 -29.95 17.95
C GLU A 658 -23.31 -30.78 19.01
N ASP A 659 -21.98 -30.86 18.95
CA ASP A 659 -21.17 -31.64 19.89
C ASP A 659 -21.19 -31.02 21.30
N LEU A 660 -21.19 -29.67 21.39
CA LEU A 660 -21.33 -28.94 22.65
C LEU A 660 -22.68 -29.21 23.33
N GLU A 661 -23.78 -29.14 22.57
CA GLU A 661 -25.14 -29.38 23.07
C GLU A 661 -25.35 -30.83 23.51
N ASN A 662 -24.76 -31.78 22.78
CA ASN A 662 -24.81 -33.21 23.08
C ASN A 662 -23.80 -33.63 24.16
N ARG A 663 -23.17 -32.68 24.86
CA ARG A 663 -22.23 -32.91 25.97
C ARG A 663 -21.02 -33.78 25.57
N LYS A 664 -20.66 -33.83 24.28
CA LYS A 664 -19.54 -34.60 23.73
C LYS A 664 -18.18 -33.92 23.92
N THR A 665 -18.18 -32.65 24.33
CA THR A 665 -16.96 -31.86 24.51
C THR A 665 -16.43 -31.93 25.95
N THR A 666 -15.12 -31.69 26.09
CA THR A 666 -14.41 -31.46 27.37
C THR A 666 -13.51 -30.23 27.25
N GLY A 667 -13.34 -29.48 28.34
CA GLY A 667 -12.56 -28.25 28.32
C GLY A 667 -13.14 -27.17 27.40
N SER A 668 -12.25 -26.40 26.76
CA SER A 668 -12.60 -25.37 25.79
C SER A 668 -12.67 -25.92 24.36
N VAL A 669 -13.54 -25.28 23.57
CA VAL A 669 -13.72 -25.57 22.15
C VAL A 669 -13.40 -24.29 21.39
N VAL A 670 -12.62 -24.41 20.32
CA VAL A 670 -12.16 -23.28 19.50
C VAL A 670 -12.53 -23.51 18.04
N LEU A 671 -12.97 -22.44 17.38
CA LEU A 671 -13.03 -22.38 15.92
C LEU A 671 -11.72 -21.77 15.42
N LYS A 672 -11.12 -22.40 14.42
CA LYS A 672 -9.92 -21.90 13.73
C LYS A 672 -10.11 -21.92 12.22
N TRP A 673 -9.14 -21.35 11.54
CA TRP A 673 -8.97 -21.51 10.10
C TRP A 673 -8.63 -22.97 9.76
N GLU A 674 -9.06 -23.44 8.59
CA GLU A 674 -8.76 -24.80 8.13
C GLU A 674 -7.24 -25.06 8.13
N ASP A 675 -6.81 -26.21 8.67
CA ASP A 675 -5.47 -26.72 8.39
C ASP A 675 -5.46 -27.11 6.90
N VAL A 676 -4.56 -26.52 6.11
CA VAL A 676 -4.47 -26.83 4.68
C VAL A 676 -3.81 -28.20 4.51
N GLU A 677 -4.60 -29.26 4.30
CA GLU A 677 -4.06 -30.54 3.83
C GLU A 677 -3.44 -30.36 2.46
N ILE A 678 -2.12 -30.61 2.36
CA ILE A 678 -1.39 -30.57 1.11
C ILE A 678 -1.56 -31.93 0.43
N GLY A 679 -2.44 -31.95 -0.58
CA GLY A 679 -2.70 -33.13 -1.41
C GLY A 679 -1.48 -33.61 -2.22
N ASP A 680 -1.69 -34.62 -3.06
CA ASP A 680 -0.65 -35.07 -3.99
C ASP A 680 -0.45 -34.05 -5.13
N PRO A 681 0.79 -33.86 -5.62
CA PRO A 681 1.06 -32.95 -6.73
C PRO A 681 0.33 -33.41 -8.00
N LYS A 682 -0.33 -32.47 -8.68
CA LYS A 682 -1.03 -32.71 -9.96
C LYS A 682 -0.04 -32.75 -11.12
N GLU A 683 -0.54 -32.97 -12.33
CA GLU A 683 0.27 -32.95 -13.55
C GLU A 683 1.08 -31.64 -13.65
N GLY A 684 2.40 -31.76 -13.83
CA GLY A 684 3.32 -30.62 -13.90
C GLY A 684 3.70 -29.98 -12.55
N GLU A 685 3.28 -30.55 -11.42
CA GLU A 685 3.59 -30.06 -10.07
C GLU A 685 4.54 -31.02 -9.33
N VAL A 686 5.20 -30.53 -8.29
CA VAL A 686 5.95 -31.34 -7.34
C VAL A 686 5.64 -30.93 -5.92
N ARG A 687 5.78 -31.88 -4.99
CA ARG A 687 5.77 -31.59 -3.55
C ARG A 687 7.21 -31.36 -3.10
N VAL A 688 7.44 -30.27 -2.39
CA VAL A 688 8.75 -29.90 -1.86
C VAL A 688 8.65 -29.76 -0.35
N ARG A 689 9.57 -30.42 0.36
CA ARG A 689 9.80 -30.18 1.78
C ARG A 689 10.81 -29.07 1.94
N ASN A 690 10.37 -27.96 2.51
CA ASN A 690 11.19 -26.78 2.71
C ASN A 690 12.28 -27.08 3.75
N ARG A 691 13.50 -26.63 3.48
CA ARG A 691 14.65 -26.78 4.38
C ARG A 691 15.19 -25.45 4.87
N VAL A 692 15.20 -24.46 4.00
CA VAL A 692 15.73 -23.13 4.26
C VAL A 692 14.86 -22.11 3.54
N VAL A 693 14.46 -21.07 4.25
CA VAL A 693 13.64 -19.99 3.74
C VAL A 693 14.41 -18.69 3.86
N ALA A 694 14.49 -17.94 2.77
CA ALA A 694 15.09 -16.62 2.81
C ALA A 694 14.17 -15.66 3.56
N LEU A 695 14.72 -14.90 4.51
CA LEU A 695 13.95 -13.84 5.16
C LEU A 695 14.05 -12.56 4.31
N ASN A 696 12.91 -12.09 3.79
CA ASN A 696 12.86 -10.91 2.94
C ASN A 696 12.02 -9.79 3.54
N LEU A 697 12.40 -8.54 3.24
CA LEU A 697 11.63 -7.35 3.64
C LEU A 697 10.21 -7.35 3.04
N VAL A 698 10.03 -8.04 1.90
CA VAL A 698 8.70 -8.28 1.31
C VAL A 698 7.81 -9.09 2.25
N ASP A 699 8.31 -10.13 2.91
CA ASP A 699 7.51 -10.93 3.85
C ASP A 699 7.00 -10.08 5.02
N VAL A 700 7.86 -9.20 5.55
CA VAL A 700 7.52 -8.20 6.58
C VAL A 700 6.44 -7.24 6.09
N HIS A 701 6.56 -6.74 4.87
CA HIS A 701 5.62 -5.81 4.28
C HIS A 701 4.25 -6.45 4.03
N ILE A 702 4.19 -7.69 3.52
CA ILE A 702 2.93 -8.42 3.36
C ILE A 702 2.27 -8.63 4.73
N ARG A 703 3.03 -9.07 5.75
CA ARG A 703 2.54 -9.21 7.13
C ARG A 703 1.94 -7.92 7.69
N LYS A 704 2.56 -6.78 7.41
CA LYS A 704 2.10 -5.44 7.85
C LYS A 704 0.95 -4.86 7.02
N GLY A 705 0.38 -5.63 6.08
CA GLY A 705 -0.67 -5.14 5.18
C GLY A 705 -0.18 -4.02 4.27
N VAL A 706 1.13 -3.97 4.01
CA VAL A 706 1.69 -3.01 3.07
C VAL A 706 1.29 -3.46 1.65
N TYR A 707 1.56 -4.69 1.22
CA TYR A 707 1.18 -5.14 -0.13
C TYR A 707 -0.21 -5.78 -0.20
N ASP A 708 -0.95 -5.52 -1.30
CA ASP A 708 -2.22 -6.19 -1.62
C ASP A 708 -1.95 -7.64 -2.05
N TYR A 709 -2.13 -8.58 -1.13
CA TYR A 709 -1.84 -10.01 -1.28
C TYR A 709 -3.01 -10.82 -0.65
N PRO A 710 -3.12 -12.15 -0.86
CA PRO A 710 -4.40 -12.89 -0.79
C PRO A 710 -5.16 -12.68 0.51
N SER A 711 -6.49 -12.81 0.42
CA SER A 711 -7.41 -12.74 1.55
C SER A 711 -6.89 -13.60 2.69
N PHE A 712 -6.75 -12.99 3.87
CA PHE A 712 -6.31 -13.70 5.06
C PHE A 712 -7.30 -14.81 5.41
N PRO A 713 -6.82 -15.96 5.95
CA PRO A 713 -5.42 -16.28 6.29
C PRO A 713 -4.56 -16.72 5.08
N PHE A 714 -3.26 -16.45 5.13
CA PHE A 714 -2.29 -16.97 4.16
C PHE A 714 -0.96 -17.34 4.86
N THR A 715 -0.17 -18.23 4.25
CA THR A 715 1.19 -18.56 4.72
C THR A 715 2.22 -17.65 4.03
N PRO A 716 3.05 -16.89 4.77
CA PRO A 716 4.07 -16.03 4.17
C PRO A 716 5.20 -16.84 3.51
N GLY A 717 6.06 -16.15 2.76
CA GLY A 717 7.26 -16.72 2.16
C GLY A 717 7.23 -16.84 0.66
N MET A 718 8.08 -16.04 0.02
CA MET A 718 8.27 -15.98 -1.44
C MET A 718 9.33 -16.94 -1.98
N GLU A 719 10.21 -17.44 -1.10
CA GLU A 719 11.40 -18.19 -1.49
C GLU A 719 11.63 -19.37 -0.58
N ALA A 720 11.91 -20.53 -1.17
CA ALA A 720 12.26 -21.73 -0.43
C ALA A 720 13.35 -22.50 -1.15
N ILE A 721 14.24 -23.09 -0.36
CA ILE A 721 15.10 -24.16 -0.80
C ILE A 721 14.60 -25.41 -0.08
N GLY A 722 14.31 -26.45 -0.85
CA GLY A 722 13.73 -27.67 -0.33
C GLY A 722 14.14 -28.89 -1.11
N VAL A 723 13.67 -30.04 -0.62
CA VAL A 723 13.88 -31.34 -1.26
C VAL A 723 12.57 -31.80 -1.87
N VAL A 724 12.60 -32.18 -3.13
CA VAL A 724 11.44 -32.77 -3.81
C VAL A 724 11.08 -34.10 -3.12
N THR A 725 9.88 -34.21 -2.57
CA THR A 725 9.38 -35.41 -1.87
C THR A 725 8.47 -36.26 -2.73
N SER A 726 7.72 -35.64 -3.66
CA SER A 726 6.95 -36.35 -4.68
C SER A 726 6.83 -35.51 -5.96
N VAL A 727 6.59 -36.17 -7.08
CA VAL A 727 6.44 -35.53 -8.40
C VAL A 727 5.11 -35.95 -9.02
N GLY A 728 4.39 -34.99 -9.60
CA GLY A 728 3.18 -35.25 -10.36
C GLY A 728 3.49 -35.76 -11.77
N VAL A 729 2.44 -36.18 -12.48
CA VAL A 729 2.56 -36.72 -13.84
C VAL A 729 3.18 -35.67 -14.78
N GLY A 730 4.00 -36.09 -15.74
CA GLY A 730 4.57 -35.21 -16.78
C GLY A 730 5.77 -34.35 -16.33
N VAL A 731 6.15 -34.38 -15.05
CA VAL A 731 7.35 -33.67 -14.57
C VAL A 731 8.62 -34.38 -15.05
N THR A 732 9.47 -33.68 -15.80
CA THR A 732 10.74 -34.21 -16.34
C THR A 732 11.97 -33.44 -15.87
N ASN A 733 11.78 -32.25 -15.30
CA ASN A 733 12.86 -31.33 -14.93
C ASN A 733 13.22 -31.39 -13.42
N ALA A 734 12.59 -32.27 -12.65
CA ALA A 734 12.90 -32.54 -11.25
C ALA A 734 12.54 -33.99 -10.88
N LYS A 735 13.26 -34.59 -9.93
CA LYS A 735 12.98 -35.94 -9.37
C LYS A 735 13.00 -35.92 -7.84
N VAL A 736 12.37 -36.92 -7.24
CA VAL A 736 12.40 -37.13 -5.78
C VAL A 736 13.85 -37.17 -5.29
N GLY A 737 14.14 -36.39 -4.25
CA GLY A 737 15.47 -36.23 -3.68
C GLY A 737 16.28 -35.06 -4.23
N ASP A 738 15.85 -34.43 -5.34
CA ASP A 738 16.51 -33.22 -5.84
C ASP A 738 16.38 -32.07 -4.84
N VAL A 739 17.48 -31.34 -4.64
CA VAL A 739 17.47 -30.06 -3.93
C VAL A 739 17.11 -28.97 -4.94
N VAL A 740 15.99 -28.32 -4.71
CA VAL A 740 15.44 -27.30 -5.61
C VAL A 740 15.30 -25.98 -4.88
N ALA A 741 15.57 -24.91 -5.62
CA ALA A 741 15.29 -23.56 -5.20
C ALA A 741 14.11 -23.03 -6.01
N TYR A 742 13.28 -22.26 -5.33
CA TYR A 742 12.08 -21.70 -5.91
C TYR A 742 12.03 -20.19 -5.67
N ALA A 743 11.80 -19.44 -6.76
CA ALA A 743 11.62 -17.98 -6.74
C ALA A 743 10.33 -17.59 -7.46
N GLY A 744 9.32 -17.12 -6.72
CA GLY A 744 8.10 -16.55 -7.30
C GLY A 744 6.80 -16.90 -6.57
N GLN A 745 5.66 -16.70 -7.25
CA GLN A 745 4.31 -17.08 -6.80
C GLN A 745 3.99 -18.54 -7.17
N PRO A 746 3.70 -19.45 -6.22
CA PRO A 746 2.91 -19.18 -5.02
C PRO A 746 3.71 -18.92 -3.73
N MET A 747 3.10 -18.11 -2.87
CA MET A 747 3.46 -17.90 -1.46
C MET A 747 3.32 -19.20 -0.65
N GLY A 748 4.07 -19.30 0.45
CA GLY A 748 3.90 -20.35 1.44
C GLY A 748 5.18 -21.05 1.87
N SER A 749 6.35 -20.48 1.58
CA SER A 749 7.62 -21.14 1.91
C SER A 749 7.87 -21.33 3.40
N TYR A 750 7.14 -20.62 4.28
CA TYR A 750 7.18 -20.85 5.73
C TYR A 750 6.38 -22.11 6.15
N ALA A 751 5.68 -22.78 5.24
CA ALA A 751 5.14 -24.11 5.50
C ALA A 751 6.27 -25.16 5.50
N GLU A 752 6.08 -26.25 6.24
CA GLU A 752 7.02 -27.38 6.23
C GLU A 752 7.10 -28.05 4.85
N GLU A 753 5.97 -28.13 4.16
CA GLU A 753 5.87 -28.66 2.80
C GLU A 753 4.97 -27.76 1.95
N GLN A 754 5.13 -27.82 0.62
CA GLN A 754 4.31 -27.08 -0.35
C GLN A 754 4.27 -27.80 -1.70
N ILE A 755 3.20 -27.58 -2.48
CA ILE A 755 3.12 -27.99 -3.88
C ILE A 755 3.52 -26.82 -4.76
N LEU A 756 4.48 -27.06 -5.65
CA LEU A 756 5.04 -26.05 -6.54
C LEU A 756 4.95 -26.52 -7.98
N PRO A 757 4.67 -25.62 -8.95
CA PRO A 757 4.80 -25.92 -10.36
C PRO A 757 6.24 -26.33 -10.67
N ALA A 758 6.45 -27.52 -11.21
CA ALA A 758 7.79 -28.05 -11.49
C ALA A 758 8.59 -27.12 -12.42
N ASN A 759 7.89 -26.47 -13.35
CA ASN A 759 8.46 -25.58 -14.36
C ASN A 759 9.11 -24.30 -13.80
N ASN A 760 8.87 -24.00 -12.52
CA ASN A 760 9.43 -22.82 -11.85
C ASN A 760 10.59 -23.18 -10.91
N LEU A 761 10.99 -24.45 -10.85
CA LEU A 761 12.09 -24.91 -10.01
C LEU A 761 13.44 -24.75 -10.71
N VAL A 762 14.45 -24.41 -9.92
CA VAL A 762 15.84 -24.40 -10.32
C VAL A 762 16.58 -25.44 -9.49
N LEU A 763 17.26 -26.39 -10.15
CA LEU A 763 18.11 -27.34 -9.46
C LEU A 763 19.26 -26.61 -8.78
N VAL A 764 19.45 -26.89 -7.49
CA VAL A 764 20.58 -26.37 -6.72
C VAL A 764 21.80 -27.24 -7.02
N PRO A 765 22.90 -26.67 -7.55
CA PRO A 765 24.13 -27.43 -7.74
C PRO A 765 24.64 -27.96 -6.39
N SER A 766 25.09 -29.22 -6.36
CA SER A 766 25.63 -29.84 -5.14
C SER A 766 26.87 -29.14 -4.58
N SER A 767 27.52 -28.29 -5.39
CA SER A 767 28.66 -27.45 -4.98
C SER A 767 28.27 -26.23 -4.15
N ILE A 768 26.99 -25.85 -4.10
CA ILE A 768 26.52 -24.65 -3.39
C ILE A 768 25.71 -25.06 -2.16
N HIS A 769 26.09 -24.52 -0.99
CA HIS A 769 25.36 -24.77 0.24
C HIS A 769 23.94 -24.15 0.20
N PRO A 770 22.87 -24.85 0.62
CA PRO A 770 21.48 -24.34 0.59
C PRO A 770 21.26 -22.96 1.22
N ASN A 771 21.98 -22.64 2.31
CA ASN A 771 21.89 -21.32 2.94
C ASN A 771 22.38 -20.18 2.02
N LEU A 772 23.43 -20.42 1.23
CA LEU A 772 23.94 -19.44 0.27
C LEU A 772 22.95 -19.23 -0.87
N VAL A 773 22.29 -20.30 -1.30
CA VAL A 773 21.23 -20.23 -2.32
C VAL A 773 20.03 -19.43 -1.83
N ALA A 774 19.54 -19.71 -0.62
CA ALA A 774 18.46 -18.94 0.02
C ALA A 774 18.83 -17.46 0.14
N CYS A 775 20.08 -17.17 0.50
CA CYS A 775 20.51 -15.80 0.68
C CYS A 775 20.78 -15.05 -0.63
N SER A 776 20.94 -15.74 -1.77
CA SER A 776 21.35 -15.14 -3.03
C SER A 776 20.27 -15.11 -4.11
N LEU A 777 19.29 -16.01 -4.08
CA LEU A 777 18.37 -16.22 -5.20
C LEU A 777 17.59 -14.95 -5.59
N SER A 778 16.67 -14.45 -4.76
CA SER A 778 15.95 -13.21 -5.08
C SER A 778 16.88 -12.02 -5.14
N LYS A 779 17.77 -11.86 -4.16
CA LYS A 779 18.63 -10.68 -4.06
C LYS A 779 19.52 -10.53 -5.29
N GLY A 780 20.05 -11.64 -5.80
CA GLY A 780 20.81 -11.72 -7.03
C GLY A 780 19.95 -11.48 -8.26
N ILE A 781 18.72 -12.02 -8.30
CA ILE A 781 17.73 -11.72 -9.34
C ILE A 781 17.44 -10.21 -9.41
N VAL A 782 17.12 -9.59 -8.27
CA VAL A 782 16.84 -8.16 -8.16
C VAL A 782 18.06 -7.35 -8.57
N THR A 783 19.24 -7.73 -8.09
CA THR A 783 20.50 -7.10 -8.48
C THR A 783 20.72 -7.16 -9.99
N ARG A 784 20.44 -8.31 -10.61
CA ARG A 784 20.53 -8.49 -12.07
C ARG A 784 19.57 -7.56 -12.81
N ILE A 785 18.32 -7.44 -12.33
CA ILE A 785 17.32 -6.51 -12.89
C ILE A 785 17.87 -5.08 -12.82
N LEU A 786 18.24 -4.65 -11.61
CA LEU A 786 18.77 -3.32 -11.31
C LEU A 786 19.95 -2.95 -12.22
N LEU A 787 20.85 -3.89 -12.47
CA LEU A 787 22.07 -3.65 -13.25
C LEU A 787 21.92 -3.81 -14.76
N ARG A 788 20.99 -4.65 -15.24
CA ARG A 788 20.93 -5.02 -16.67
C ARG A 788 19.65 -4.66 -17.39
N GLN A 789 18.52 -4.59 -16.70
CA GLN A 789 17.20 -4.34 -17.32
C GLN A 789 16.71 -2.92 -17.09
N SER A 790 16.92 -2.39 -15.89
CA SER A 790 16.54 -1.03 -15.49
C SER A 790 17.34 0.02 -16.24
N PHE A 791 18.65 -0.01 -16.03
CA PHE A 791 19.65 0.81 -16.70
C PHE A 791 20.92 -0.01 -16.76
N LYS A 792 21.31 -0.41 -17.97
CA LYS A 792 22.47 -1.26 -18.17
C LYS A 792 23.73 -0.52 -17.70
N VAL A 793 24.24 -0.88 -16.53
CA VAL A 793 25.51 -0.35 -16.01
C VAL A 793 26.59 -0.59 -17.06
N GLN A 794 27.33 0.46 -17.40
CA GLN A 794 28.43 0.42 -18.35
C GLN A 794 29.75 0.65 -17.61
N PRO A 795 30.87 0.14 -18.15
CA PRO A 795 32.19 0.54 -17.70
C PRO A 795 32.33 2.07 -17.67
N GLY A 796 32.86 2.61 -16.57
CA GLY A 796 33.07 4.05 -16.37
C GLY A 796 31.87 4.82 -15.79
N HIS A 797 30.71 4.18 -15.59
CA HIS A 797 29.65 4.80 -14.79
C HIS A 797 30.09 4.97 -13.33
N THR A 798 29.72 6.08 -12.71
CA THR A 798 29.78 6.29 -11.27
C THR A 798 28.42 6.04 -10.66
N ILE A 799 28.32 5.13 -9.70
CA ILE A 799 27.06 4.75 -9.06
C ILE A 799 27.07 5.02 -7.56
N LEU A 800 25.92 5.41 -7.01
CA LEU A 800 25.68 5.53 -5.58
C LEU A 800 24.72 4.42 -5.14
N VAL A 801 25.10 3.63 -4.15
CA VAL A 801 24.29 2.52 -3.62
C VAL A 801 23.96 2.78 -2.16
N HIS A 802 22.69 3.01 -1.84
CA HIS A 802 22.23 3.11 -0.46
C HIS A 802 22.06 1.74 0.17
N ALA A 803 22.20 1.69 1.49
CA ALA A 803 22.26 0.44 2.26
C ALA A 803 23.27 -0.55 1.65
N ALA A 804 24.48 -0.06 1.34
CA ALA A 804 25.49 -0.81 0.58
C ALA A 804 25.93 -2.14 1.22
N ALA A 805 25.75 -2.30 2.54
CA ALA A 805 26.04 -3.55 3.27
C ALA A 805 24.81 -4.44 3.51
N SER A 806 23.65 -4.10 2.91
CA SER A 806 22.44 -4.93 2.94
C SER A 806 22.54 -6.08 1.93
N GLY A 807 21.63 -7.07 2.01
CA GLY A 807 21.67 -8.22 1.10
C GLY A 807 21.65 -7.86 -0.40
N VAL A 808 20.76 -6.96 -0.84
CA VAL A 808 20.75 -6.48 -2.24
C VAL A 808 21.86 -5.46 -2.49
N GLY A 809 22.09 -4.53 -1.56
CA GLY A 809 23.12 -3.50 -1.71
C GLY A 809 24.52 -4.08 -1.90
N SER A 810 24.85 -5.13 -1.14
CA SER A 810 26.13 -5.84 -1.21
C SER A 810 26.34 -6.47 -2.58
N LEU A 811 25.37 -7.27 -3.06
CA LEU A 811 25.45 -7.89 -4.39
C LEU A 811 25.51 -6.85 -5.50
N LEU A 812 24.81 -5.73 -5.35
CA LEU A 812 24.83 -4.64 -6.32
C LEU A 812 26.20 -3.95 -6.38
N CYS A 813 26.84 -3.74 -5.23
CA CYS A 813 28.21 -3.20 -5.19
C CYS A 813 29.20 -4.15 -5.87
N GLN A 814 29.14 -5.44 -5.54
CA GLN A 814 30.04 -6.46 -6.08
C GLN A 814 29.92 -6.56 -7.60
N TRP A 815 28.67 -6.67 -8.09
CA TRP A 815 28.40 -6.90 -9.50
C TRP A 815 28.55 -5.62 -10.34
N ALA A 816 28.21 -4.45 -9.82
CA ALA A 816 28.50 -3.20 -10.53
C ALA A 816 30.01 -2.95 -10.67
N ASN A 817 30.79 -3.27 -9.62
CA ASN A 817 32.24 -3.20 -9.66
C ASN A 817 32.82 -4.16 -10.71
N SER A 818 32.33 -5.41 -10.79
CA SER A 818 32.79 -6.37 -11.80
C SER A 818 32.41 -5.97 -13.24
N LEU A 819 31.40 -5.12 -13.42
CA LEU A 819 31.05 -4.48 -14.70
C LEU A 819 31.90 -3.24 -15.03
N GLY A 820 32.84 -2.85 -14.17
CA GLY A 820 33.74 -1.72 -14.36
C GLY A 820 33.17 -0.35 -13.97
N ALA A 821 32.14 -0.31 -13.12
CA ALA A 821 31.62 0.94 -12.56
C ALA A 821 32.39 1.39 -11.32
N THR A 822 32.52 2.70 -11.10
CA THR A 822 33.00 3.27 -9.84
C THR A 822 31.85 3.30 -8.84
N VAL A 823 31.96 2.50 -7.78
CA VAL A 823 30.90 2.31 -6.79
C VAL A 823 31.14 3.16 -5.54
N ILE A 824 30.18 4.01 -5.20
CA ILE A 824 30.11 4.76 -3.94
C ILE A 824 29.01 4.11 -3.07
N GLY A 825 29.38 3.53 -1.93
CA GLY A 825 28.43 2.94 -1.00
C GLY A 825 28.00 3.90 0.11
N ALA A 826 26.71 3.98 0.41
CA ALA A 826 26.18 4.69 1.57
C ALA A 826 25.64 3.67 2.60
N VAL A 827 26.15 3.74 3.83
CA VAL A 827 25.83 2.80 4.93
C VAL A 827 25.28 3.51 6.16
N PHE A 828 24.47 2.81 6.97
CA PHE A 828 23.79 3.40 8.12
C PHE A 828 24.72 3.55 9.32
N LYS A 829 25.42 2.45 9.61
CA LYS A 829 26.27 2.32 10.79
C LYS A 829 27.71 2.28 10.35
N LYS A 830 28.60 2.89 11.12
CA LYS A 830 30.04 2.85 10.87
C LYS A 830 30.60 1.42 10.76
N VAL A 831 30.02 0.48 11.50
CA VAL A 831 30.41 -0.95 11.46
C VAL A 831 30.18 -1.60 10.09
N GLU A 832 29.26 -1.07 9.27
CA GLU A 832 28.96 -1.56 7.93
C GLU A 832 29.97 -1.07 6.88
N ALA A 833 30.79 -0.06 7.19
CA ALA A 833 31.67 0.55 6.22
C ALA A 833 32.81 -0.37 5.76
N ALA A 834 33.30 -1.24 6.66
CA ALA A 834 34.29 -2.26 6.30
C ALA A 834 33.70 -3.27 5.31
N GLN A 835 32.48 -3.74 5.60
CA GLN A 835 31.75 -4.66 4.74
C GLN A 835 31.50 -4.08 3.34
N ALA A 836 31.01 -2.84 3.25
CA ALA A 836 30.76 -2.21 1.96
C ALA A 836 32.03 -2.08 1.09
N LYS A 837 33.21 -1.88 1.70
CA LYS A 837 34.49 -1.87 0.97
C LYS A 837 34.88 -3.26 0.47
N GLU A 838 34.70 -4.30 1.29
CA GLU A 838 34.92 -5.69 0.88
C GLU A 838 34.00 -6.08 -0.28
N ASP A 839 32.78 -5.53 -0.31
CA ASP A 839 31.78 -5.75 -1.35
C ASP A 839 32.01 -4.90 -2.62
N GLY A 840 33.18 -4.27 -2.77
CA GLY A 840 33.55 -3.56 -4.01
C GLY A 840 33.22 -2.07 -4.05
N CYS A 841 32.84 -1.45 -2.92
CA CYS A 841 32.75 0.01 -2.86
C CYS A 841 34.13 0.66 -2.89
N HIS A 842 34.38 1.52 -3.88
CA HIS A 842 35.60 2.31 -3.99
C HIS A 842 35.63 3.43 -2.94
N HIS A 843 34.46 3.98 -2.64
CA HIS A 843 34.24 4.98 -1.61
C HIS A 843 33.05 4.60 -0.75
N VAL A 844 33.10 4.93 0.54
CA VAL A 844 32.00 4.70 1.47
C VAL A 844 31.68 5.99 2.22
N THR A 845 30.39 6.27 2.40
CA THR A 845 29.85 7.37 3.20
C THR A 845 28.88 6.84 4.24
N ILE A 846 28.86 7.47 5.42
CA ILE A 846 28.02 7.07 6.55
C ILE A 846 26.94 8.15 6.72
N TYR A 847 25.72 7.88 6.29
CA TYR A 847 24.70 8.91 6.17
C TYR A 847 24.17 9.45 7.51
N THR A 848 24.54 8.83 8.64
CA THR A 848 24.26 9.32 10.00
C THR A 848 25.34 10.25 10.56
N GLU A 849 26.56 10.22 10.01
CA GLU A 849 27.71 10.97 10.53
C GLU A 849 28.08 12.18 9.65
N GLU A 850 27.68 12.19 8.37
CA GLU A 850 28.01 13.25 7.42
C GLU A 850 26.89 13.47 6.39
N ASP A 851 26.88 14.67 5.78
CA ASP A 851 26.05 14.94 4.60
C ASP A 851 26.61 14.16 3.41
N PHE A 852 26.01 13.00 3.15
CA PHE A 852 26.44 12.13 2.07
C PHE A 852 26.40 12.80 0.70
N ALA A 853 25.50 13.76 0.46
CA ALA A 853 25.40 14.45 -0.82
C ALA A 853 26.58 15.41 -1.03
N ALA A 854 26.98 16.13 0.02
CA ALA A 854 28.20 16.92 0.01
C ALA A 854 29.44 16.04 -0.20
N ARG A 855 29.48 14.87 0.43
CA ARG A 855 30.57 13.90 0.28
C ARG A 855 30.67 13.34 -1.15
N VAL A 856 29.55 12.95 -1.74
CA VAL A 856 29.47 12.46 -3.13
C VAL A 856 29.87 13.56 -4.10
N ASN A 857 29.43 14.80 -3.90
CA ASN A 857 29.88 15.94 -4.71
C ASN A 857 31.39 16.15 -4.63
N LYS A 858 32.00 15.95 -3.45
CA LYS A 858 33.47 16.02 -3.32
C LYS A 858 34.17 14.87 -4.04
N ILE A 859 33.67 13.65 -3.93
CA ILE A 859 34.22 12.46 -4.61
C ILE A 859 34.16 12.63 -6.13
N THR A 860 33.06 13.17 -6.64
CA THR A 860 32.79 13.34 -8.07
C THR A 860 33.29 14.68 -8.63
N SER A 861 33.97 15.50 -7.82
CA SER A 861 34.39 16.86 -8.19
C SER A 861 33.25 17.73 -8.76
N GLY A 862 32.03 17.55 -8.25
CA GLY A 862 30.82 18.27 -8.67
C GLY A 862 30.15 17.73 -9.94
N ALA A 863 30.65 16.65 -10.55
CA ALA A 863 30.03 16.04 -11.72
C ALA A 863 28.73 15.28 -11.39
N GLY A 864 28.58 14.81 -10.14
CA GLY A 864 27.51 13.93 -9.72
C GLY A 864 27.69 12.47 -10.17
N VAL A 865 26.68 11.64 -9.93
CA VAL A 865 26.67 10.20 -10.25
C VAL A 865 25.72 9.89 -11.41
N ASP A 866 26.04 8.86 -12.17
CA ASP A 866 25.23 8.36 -13.28
C ASP A 866 23.95 7.69 -12.80
N ILE A 867 24.05 6.89 -11.74
CA ILE A 867 22.96 6.08 -11.21
C ILE A 867 22.96 6.13 -9.69
N VAL A 868 21.80 6.36 -9.08
CA VAL A 868 21.56 6.20 -7.64
C VAL A 868 20.61 5.02 -7.45
N TYR A 869 21.05 4.01 -6.70
CA TYR A 869 20.24 2.90 -6.22
C TYR A 869 19.83 3.20 -4.77
N ASP A 870 18.59 3.65 -4.57
CA ASP A 870 18.08 4.08 -3.27
C ASP A 870 17.08 3.07 -2.71
N SER A 871 17.46 2.35 -1.65
CA SER A 871 16.59 1.43 -0.91
C SER A 871 16.22 1.91 0.49
N VAL A 872 16.59 3.15 0.84
CA VAL A 872 16.33 3.71 2.18
C VAL A 872 15.09 4.60 2.13
N GLY A 873 14.96 5.45 1.13
CA GLY A 873 13.70 6.12 0.80
C GLY A 873 13.61 7.53 1.34
N LYS A 874 12.61 7.82 2.18
CA LYS A 874 12.27 9.21 2.58
C LYS A 874 13.47 10.00 3.09
N ASN A 875 14.35 9.34 3.84
CA ASN A 875 15.50 9.97 4.49
C ASN A 875 16.65 10.29 3.52
N THR A 876 16.79 9.56 2.42
CA THR A 876 17.88 9.69 1.45
C THR A 876 17.45 10.40 0.17
N PHE A 877 16.15 10.37 -0.17
CA PHE A 877 15.61 10.83 -1.45
C PHE A 877 16.10 12.22 -1.90
N LYS A 878 16.05 13.24 -1.03
CA LYS A 878 16.48 14.61 -1.38
C LYS A 878 17.99 14.70 -1.64
N GLY A 879 18.80 14.01 -0.83
CA GLY A 879 20.25 13.97 -1.02
C GLY A 879 20.63 13.16 -2.27
N SER A 880 19.94 12.04 -2.50
CA SER A 880 20.07 11.21 -3.71
C SER A 880 19.83 12.03 -4.98
N LEU A 881 18.78 12.86 -5.00
CA LEU A 881 18.50 13.76 -6.12
C LEU A 881 19.60 14.81 -6.33
N ALA A 882 20.20 15.32 -5.24
CA ALA A 882 21.28 16.30 -5.31
C ALA A 882 22.61 15.69 -5.79
N CYS A 883 22.77 14.35 -5.70
CA CYS A 883 23.94 13.64 -6.19
C CYS A 883 23.92 13.36 -7.70
N LEU A 884 22.76 13.43 -8.36
CA LEU A 884 22.63 13.03 -9.76
C LEU A 884 23.32 14.02 -10.69
N LYS A 885 24.02 13.48 -11.69
CA LYS A 885 24.42 14.28 -12.87
C LYS A 885 23.18 14.70 -13.67
N ILE A 886 23.34 15.68 -14.56
CA ILE A 886 22.31 15.98 -15.58
C ILE A 886 22.08 14.71 -16.42
N ARG A 887 20.83 14.25 -16.52
CA ARG A 887 20.42 12.93 -17.11
C ARG A 887 20.82 11.69 -16.29
N GLY A 888 21.21 11.85 -15.03
CA GLY A 888 21.40 10.74 -14.11
C GLY A 888 20.08 10.03 -13.78
N TYR A 889 20.19 8.77 -13.37
CA TYR A 889 19.05 7.90 -13.05
C TYR A 889 18.98 7.68 -11.55
N MET A 890 17.79 7.80 -10.98
CA MET A 890 17.54 7.30 -9.62
C MET A 890 16.57 6.13 -9.71
N VAL A 891 16.96 5.05 -9.08
CA VAL A 891 16.26 3.79 -9.00
C VAL A 891 15.91 3.56 -7.54
N CYS A 892 14.61 3.64 -7.23
CA CYS A 892 14.10 3.39 -5.89
C CYS A 892 13.55 1.95 -5.81
N PHE A 893 14.03 1.12 -4.89
CA PHE A 893 13.62 -0.29 -4.74
C PHE A 893 13.65 -0.74 -3.26
N GLY A 894 12.78 -1.65 -2.83
CA GLY A 894 12.89 -2.32 -1.51
C GLY A 894 13.00 -1.42 -0.26
N GLN A 895 12.20 -0.35 -0.17
CA GLN A 895 12.37 0.77 0.77
C GLN A 895 12.24 0.42 2.27
N SER A 896 13.20 0.87 3.10
CA SER A 896 13.26 0.55 4.55
C SER A 896 12.81 1.67 5.52
N SER A 897 12.99 2.96 5.19
CA SER A 897 12.71 4.07 6.11
C SER A 897 11.44 4.85 5.73
N ALA A 898 10.31 4.41 6.31
CA ALA A 898 8.96 4.90 6.03
C ALA A 898 8.55 4.82 4.55
N ASN A 899 7.36 4.29 4.33
CA ASN A 899 6.86 4.08 3.00
C ASN A 899 6.86 5.41 2.21
N LEU A 900 7.46 5.42 1.01
CA LEU A 900 7.33 6.53 0.05
C LEU A 900 5.83 6.82 -0.25
N ARG A 901 4.88 5.97 0.23
CA ARG A 901 3.43 6.24 0.36
C ARG A 901 3.12 7.60 1.00
N SER A 902 3.99 8.12 1.86
CA SER A 902 3.81 9.42 2.52
C SER A 902 4.54 10.58 1.82
N LEU A 903 5.37 10.30 0.81
CA LEU A 903 6.04 11.33 0.04
C LEU A 903 5.03 11.89 -0.96
N LEU A 904 4.26 12.86 -0.47
CA LEU A 904 3.48 13.72 -1.34
C LEU A 904 4.41 14.24 -2.44
N LEU A 905 4.05 13.97 -3.70
CA LEU A 905 4.59 14.70 -4.86
C LEU A 905 4.42 16.22 -4.69
N SER A 906 3.63 16.69 -3.70
CA SER A 906 3.60 18.10 -3.28
C SER A 906 4.94 18.62 -2.77
N SER A 907 5.84 17.77 -2.26
CA SER A 907 7.21 18.16 -1.89
C SER A 907 8.16 18.25 -3.10
N LEU A 908 7.79 17.68 -4.24
CA LEU A 908 8.42 17.90 -5.55
C LEU A 908 7.94 19.20 -6.21
N ALA A 909 6.91 19.84 -5.66
CA ALA A 909 6.33 21.06 -6.21
C ALA A 909 7.13 22.34 -5.89
N THR A 910 8.20 22.27 -5.08
CA THR A 910 8.85 23.48 -4.55
C THR A 910 10.28 23.74 -4.98
N LYS A 911 10.94 22.86 -5.74
CA LYS A 911 12.14 23.21 -6.55
C LYS A 911 12.20 22.32 -7.78
N SER A 912 11.97 22.91 -8.96
CA SER A 912 12.47 22.42 -10.25
C SER A 912 12.21 20.93 -10.54
N LEU A 913 10.97 20.61 -10.93
CA LEU A 913 10.57 19.32 -11.52
C LEU A 913 11.14 19.15 -12.95
N PHE A 914 12.44 19.39 -13.13
CA PHE A 914 13.21 19.13 -14.35
C PHE A 914 14.12 17.92 -14.14
N LEU A 915 13.60 16.89 -13.47
CA LEU A 915 14.28 15.61 -13.28
C LEU A 915 14.03 14.75 -14.52
N THR A 916 15.11 14.40 -15.21
CA THR A 916 15.08 13.82 -16.56
C THR A 916 14.56 12.38 -16.66
N ARG A 917 14.28 11.68 -15.56
CA ARG A 917 13.49 10.41 -15.47
C ARG A 917 13.57 9.87 -14.03
N ILE A 918 12.43 9.62 -13.39
CA ILE A 918 12.35 8.73 -12.21
C ILE A 918 11.79 7.41 -12.71
N CYS A 919 12.54 6.31 -12.51
CA CYS A 919 12.09 4.95 -12.81
C CYS A 919 11.80 4.26 -11.49
N ILE A 920 10.54 3.91 -11.27
CA ILE A 920 10.11 3.11 -10.12
C ILE A 920 9.72 1.75 -10.67
N MET A 921 10.37 0.70 -10.19
CA MET A 921 10.32 -0.63 -10.80
C MET A 921 9.69 -1.66 -9.90
N ASP A 922 9.03 -2.61 -10.57
CA ASP A 922 8.56 -3.86 -10.01
C ASP A 922 9.37 -5.04 -10.61
N GLU A 923 9.48 -6.15 -9.87
CA GLU A 923 10.41 -7.28 -10.13
C GLU A 923 9.85 -8.35 -11.10
N ASN A 924 8.79 -8.04 -11.83
CA ASN A 924 8.04 -9.01 -12.63
C ASN A 924 8.76 -9.44 -13.92
N MET A 925 9.64 -10.45 -13.82
CA MET A 925 10.23 -11.17 -14.96
C MET A 925 9.29 -12.25 -15.51
N THR A 926 9.38 -12.53 -16.82
CA THR A 926 8.85 -13.77 -17.39
C THR A 926 9.52 -14.98 -16.73
N ARG A 927 8.84 -16.14 -16.73
CA ARG A 927 9.39 -17.38 -16.15
C ARG A 927 10.80 -17.69 -16.66
N ASP A 928 11.00 -17.66 -17.97
CA ASP A 928 12.28 -18.05 -18.57
C ASP A 928 13.40 -17.06 -18.21
N GLN A 929 13.09 -15.77 -18.14
CA GLN A 929 14.03 -14.74 -17.65
C GLN A 929 14.41 -14.95 -16.18
N ARG A 930 13.45 -15.40 -15.35
CA ARG A 930 13.69 -15.67 -13.93
C ARG A 930 14.56 -16.90 -13.71
N LEU A 931 14.28 -17.97 -14.46
CA LEU A 931 15.09 -19.20 -14.43
C LEU A 931 16.52 -18.93 -14.91
N GLU A 932 16.67 -18.13 -15.97
CA GLU A 932 17.98 -17.73 -16.48
C GLU A 932 18.74 -16.86 -15.47
N ALA A 933 18.05 -15.88 -14.87
CA ALA A 933 18.63 -15.04 -13.82
C ALA A 933 19.08 -15.86 -12.62
N ALA A 934 18.29 -16.83 -12.17
CA ALA A 934 18.65 -17.73 -11.08
C ALA A 934 19.88 -18.58 -11.40
N ARG A 935 19.98 -19.10 -12.62
CA ARG A 935 21.16 -19.87 -13.08
C ARG A 935 22.42 -19.00 -13.12
N GLU A 936 22.30 -17.77 -13.61
CA GLU A 936 23.41 -16.81 -13.64
C GLU A 936 23.87 -16.46 -12.21
N VAL A 937 22.93 -16.22 -11.30
CA VAL A 937 23.25 -15.99 -9.88
C VAL A 937 23.97 -17.20 -9.28
N PHE A 938 23.47 -18.43 -9.50
CA PHE A 938 24.11 -19.64 -8.99
C PHE A 938 25.49 -19.88 -9.60
N ALA A 939 25.67 -19.58 -10.88
CA ALA A 939 26.97 -19.66 -11.53
C ALA A 939 27.97 -18.69 -10.88
N ASN A 940 27.57 -17.43 -10.67
CA ASN A 940 28.42 -16.42 -10.03
C ASN A 940 28.72 -16.73 -8.56
N VAL A 941 27.77 -17.33 -7.84
CA VAL A 941 28.00 -17.80 -6.46
C VAL A 941 28.94 -19.01 -6.44
N ALA A 942 28.84 -19.91 -7.43
CA ALA A 942 29.72 -21.07 -7.52
C ALA A 942 31.14 -20.73 -7.99
N SER A 943 31.33 -19.63 -8.72
CA SER A 943 32.64 -19.13 -9.18
C SER A 943 33.30 -18.14 -8.22
N ASP A 944 32.67 -17.84 -7.07
CA ASP A 944 33.07 -16.80 -6.12
C ASP A 944 33.07 -15.36 -6.71
N ASP A 945 32.41 -15.14 -7.85
CA ASP A 945 32.19 -13.81 -8.43
C ASP A 945 31.15 -12.99 -7.65
N LEU A 946 30.23 -13.67 -6.95
CA LEU A 946 29.30 -13.09 -5.98
C LEU A 946 29.47 -13.78 -4.62
N ASN A 947 30.07 -13.07 -3.67
CA ASN A 947 30.29 -13.57 -2.33
C ASN A 947 29.07 -13.29 -1.44
N VAL A 948 28.29 -14.34 -1.17
CA VAL A 948 27.03 -14.27 -0.41
C VAL A 948 27.30 -14.58 1.05
N ARG A 949 26.96 -13.65 1.95
CA ARG A 949 27.15 -13.82 3.40
C ARG A 949 25.83 -14.18 4.09
N VAL A 950 25.87 -15.26 4.87
CA VAL A 950 24.79 -15.69 5.77
C VAL A 950 25.20 -15.27 7.18
N ASN A 951 24.58 -14.22 7.69
CA ASN A 951 25.02 -13.60 8.95
C ASN A 951 24.29 -14.19 10.16
N HIS A 952 23.06 -14.68 9.97
CA HIS A 952 22.32 -15.37 11.02
C HIS A 952 21.35 -16.38 10.40
N THR A 953 21.14 -17.50 11.08
CA THR A 953 20.13 -18.51 10.77
C THR A 953 19.24 -18.69 11.99
N TYR A 954 17.93 -18.51 11.81
CA TYR A 954 16.94 -18.71 12.87
C TYR A 954 16.24 -20.05 12.67
N PRO A 955 15.75 -20.72 13.72
CA PRO A 955 14.75 -21.77 13.53
C PRO A 955 13.42 -21.15 13.10
N LEU A 956 12.63 -21.86 12.28
CA LEU A 956 11.32 -21.39 11.81
C LEU A 956 10.37 -20.99 12.96
N SER A 957 10.46 -21.63 14.13
CA SER A 957 9.71 -21.27 15.34
C SER A 957 10.00 -19.85 15.85
N GLU A 958 11.15 -19.28 15.45
CA GLU A 958 11.58 -17.92 15.80
C GLU A 958 11.41 -16.95 14.62
N ALA A 959 10.62 -17.30 13.59
CA ALA A 959 10.35 -16.44 12.43
C ALA A 959 9.87 -15.03 12.85
N ALA A 960 9.08 -14.91 13.92
CA ALA A 960 8.65 -13.62 14.45
C ALA A 960 9.82 -12.75 14.95
N GLN A 961 10.78 -13.35 15.65
CA GLN A 961 12.00 -12.67 16.11
C GLN A 961 12.88 -12.30 14.92
N ALA A 962 13.03 -13.21 13.95
CA ALA A 962 13.80 -12.97 12.73
C ALA A 962 13.24 -11.75 11.95
N HIS A 963 11.90 -11.67 11.80
CA HIS A 963 11.21 -10.52 11.21
C HIS A 963 11.49 -9.23 12.01
N GLN A 964 11.46 -9.30 13.34
CA GLN A 964 11.73 -8.14 14.20
C GLN A 964 13.17 -7.64 14.09
N ASP A 965 14.15 -8.54 14.00
CA ASP A 965 15.56 -8.18 13.84
C ASP A 965 15.85 -7.56 12.47
N LEU A 966 15.20 -8.06 11.41
CA LEU A 966 15.23 -7.46 10.08
C LEU A 966 14.61 -6.05 10.11
N GLU A 967 13.47 -5.86 10.76
CA GLU A 967 12.80 -4.56 10.90
C GLU A 967 13.62 -3.52 11.65
N ASN A 968 14.31 -3.95 12.70
CA ASN A 968 15.15 -3.08 13.53
C ASN A 968 16.49 -2.73 12.89
N GLY A 969 16.83 -3.33 11.73
CA GLY A 969 18.14 -3.18 11.10
C GLY A 969 19.27 -3.69 12.01
N ASN A 970 18.98 -4.71 12.84
CA ASN A 970 19.95 -5.31 13.75
C ASN A 970 20.88 -6.32 13.05
N THR A 971 20.70 -6.48 11.75
CA THR A 971 21.35 -7.49 10.93
C THR A 971 22.13 -6.82 9.81
N THR A 972 23.35 -7.30 9.60
CA THR A 972 24.13 -7.02 8.37
C THR A 972 23.93 -8.22 7.44
N GLY A 973 24.06 -8.08 6.12
CA GLY A 973 23.99 -9.22 5.20
C GLY A 973 22.62 -9.92 5.09
N SER A 974 22.62 -11.20 4.70
CA SER A 974 21.40 -12.00 4.48
C SER A 974 21.09 -12.93 5.66
N ILE A 975 19.79 -13.18 5.87
CA ILE A 975 19.23 -13.99 6.97
C ILE A 975 18.32 -15.06 6.37
N ASN A 976 18.26 -16.22 7.01
CA ASN A 976 17.31 -17.26 6.69
C ASN A 976 16.69 -17.90 7.95
N THR A 977 15.56 -18.56 7.75
CA THR A 977 14.81 -19.37 8.73
C THR A 977 14.72 -20.83 8.30
#